data_AF-A0A0F7SIT7-F1
#
_entry.id   AF-A0A0F7SIT7-F1
#
_cell.length_a   1.000
_cell.length_b   1.000
_cell.length_c   1.000
_cell.angle_alpha   90.00
_cell.angle_beta   90.00
_cell.angle_gamma   90.00
#
_symmetry.space_group_name_H-M   'P 1'
#
loop_
_entity.id
_entity.type
_entity.pdbx_description
1 polymer ?
#
loop_
_entity_poly.entity_id
_entity_poly.type
_entity_poly.pdbx_seq_one_letter_code
_entity_poly.pdbx_strand_id
1 'polypeptide(L)'
;MAEATARPSTDLESSPLLTRVNDGSDIDPPRRSFWKRLSDPQRELTLLEKLLALLVLLFLLLSAIFIGLFSGSQHKLHEIQNQPPVTVTKTRHSTSYGTSTATATATATTTQISTTTVVGPAPVPTPTEVPLPPVTPCLTPDCILLSSSILQALDASIDPCEDPYGAFTGGWLEKNPLPKSKGKYGSFNEVAKNNQKILLDVLTHLKASEEIDLENPEKEAERSNLLKLKTVFDDCMAEDHLDALSYYPLVPLIEDIKSLFPVVYTSHDEDHEEEDDAVFDAQEIETDSKHHHDHQPKHHPKHHDHKKGSKEEAKRRKDKLTKVLSYLHSKGIDSLFSFENEGDIGDDPQKQILWLYQDGLGLPAKEYYAEKTYTDIYTEVMASILSTVYNVSESSLSPQFWPSVPHPFPFPGVIPDEPSDERPPSKDPKSSPVNAQILAKRILALEKKLAKAQAEPEYLGDPSKSYNPVKFETLEKELEWLDLRSYVSSFAPRKFPEKIVLTSEDYVKKVVKIVEEEDDIVLQGYFLIRTAMSYASYLGPNVQIRQDAEKLKNTLTGVKQGNRPEREEVCLNHVSAAVGHLAGAEFVKKAFTGDSKNKAEDVILNIIDAFKRKLVKLPWMDKESARLAVRKADVITPKIGYPLYPNTTSPLSLQRYYSRLVLNKGDFLGNFVRVNEMDKIRQWQVEFGVLRNRDSWLMNADTVNAYESPADNEIVFPAGILQPPFFSAKWPSYLHYGAFGAVAAHELCHAFDNSGAQYDYEGRYRQWWTNSTVDAFRERAQCIAKQYSEYYVLDAEGHKVYVKGNNTNGEAIGDSGLRIAYEAWQASIKQGDKEITLPGLPYTSEQLFFIAFGRIWAANVAPASLVAQVRSDPHAPNLYRVEGTLRNFEKFAEVFQCKKGSKMNPTQRCELW
;
A
#
# COMPACT_ATOMS: atom_id res chain seq x y z
N MET A 1 -26.55 11.01 -45.85
CA MET A 1 -27.72 10.53 -46.61
C MET A 1 -27.18 9.91 -47.89
N ALA A 2 -27.42 8.66 -48.26
CA ALA A 2 -28.47 7.75 -47.84
C ALA A 2 -27.93 6.30 -47.74
N GLU A 3 -28.40 5.61 -46.70
CA GLU A 3 -29.04 4.27 -46.67
C GLU A 3 -28.51 3.19 -47.64
N ALA A 4 -28.41 1.90 -47.29
CA ALA A 4 -29.23 1.16 -46.36
C ALA A 4 -28.53 -0.16 -45.92
N THR A 5 -28.72 -0.45 -44.63
CA THR A 5 -29.12 -1.72 -44.00
C THR A 5 -28.40 -3.08 -44.23
N ALA A 6 -28.11 -3.65 -43.06
CA ALA A 6 -28.29 -5.04 -42.62
C ALA A 6 -27.16 -6.07 -42.84
N ARG A 7 -26.62 -6.57 -41.72
CA ARG A 7 -26.13 -7.94 -41.55
C ARG A 7 -26.56 -8.49 -40.19
N PRO A 8 -27.16 -9.68 -40.12
CA PRO A 8 -27.12 -10.53 -38.94
C PRO A 8 -26.06 -11.64 -39.08
N SER A 9 -25.41 -11.91 -37.94
CA SER A 9 -24.90 -13.18 -37.40
C SER A 9 -24.17 -14.18 -38.31
N THR A 10 -22.94 -14.54 -37.90
CA THR A 10 -22.46 -15.93 -37.86
C THR A 10 -21.33 -16.08 -36.85
N ASP A 11 -21.60 -16.80 -35.76
CA ASP A 11 -20.60 -17.48 -34.95
C ASP A 11 -20.02 -18.71 -35.66
N LEU A 12 -18.91 -19.19 -35.10
CA LEU A 12 -18.17 -20.44 -35.35
C LEU A 12 -17.16 -20.43 -36.51
N GLU A 13 -15.87 -20.50 -36.14
CA GLU A 13 -15.00 -21.52 -36.74
C GLU A 13 -13.80 -21.88 -35.84
N SER A 14 -13.80 -23.14 -35.43
CA SER A 14 -12.73 -23.89 -34.77
C SER A 14 -11.64 -24.31 -35.75
N SER A 15 -10.38 -24.26 -35.29
CA SER A 15 -9.20 -24.81 -35.98
C SER A 15 -9.26 -26.34 -36.18
N PRO A 16 -8.52 -26.88 -37.18
CA PRO A 16 -7.95 -28.21 -37.07
C PRO A 16 -6.40 -28.23 -37.16
N LEU A 17 -5.84 -29.10 -36.32
CA LEU A 17 -4.43 -29.43 -36.12
C LEU A 17 -3.80 -30.21 -37.29
N LEU A 18 -2.48 -30.07 -37.38
CA LEU A 18 -1.54 -30.88 -38.15
C LEU A 18 -1.67 -32.38 -37.79
N THR A 19 -1.96 -33.22 -38.78
CA THR A 19 -1.35 -34.55 -38.99
C THR A 19 -1.80 -35.09 -40.34
N ARG A 20 -0.86 -35.48 -41.20
CA ARG A 20 -1.07 -36.53 -42.21
C ARG A 20 0.25 -37.20 -42.57
N VAL A 21 0.28 -38.51 -42.40
CA VAL A 21 1.24 -39.43 -43.01
C VAL A 21 0.58 -40.01 -44.27
N ASN A 22 1.33 -39.94 -45.38
CA ASN A 22 1.31 -40.67 -46.65
C ASN A 22 0.02 -41.33 -47.17
N ASP A 23 -0.38 -40.94 -48.39
CA ASP A 23 -0.21 -41.80 -49.58
C ASP A 23 -0.34 -41.00 -50.90
N GLY A 24 0.52 -41.31 -51.88
CA GLY A 24 0.23 -41.25 -53.32
C GLY A 24 0.42 -39.94 -54.14
N SER A 25 1.53 -39.88 -54.88
CA SER A 25 1.73 -39.27 -56.22
C SER A 25 1.40 -37.79 -56.47
N ASP A 26 2.41 -36.91 -56.52
CA ASP A 26 3.06 -36.46 -57.77
C ASP A 26 4.13 -35.38 -57.50
N ILE A 27 5.17 -35.39 -58.33
CA ILE A 27 6.45 -34.70 -58.15
C ILE A 27 6.36 -33.25 -58.65
N ASP A 28 6.73 -32.27 -57.81
CA ASP A 28 7.02 -30.89 -58.22
C ASP A 28 8.30 -30.38 -57.51
N PRO A 29 9.16 -29.57 -58.17
CA PRO A 29 10.58 -29.39 -57.79
C PRO A 29 10.81 -28.48 -56.57
N PRO A 30 11.96 -28.58 -55.88
CA PRO A 30 12.15 -27.97 -54.57
C PRO A 30 12.21 -26.43 -54.62
N ARG A 31 11.44 -25.80 -53.70
CA ARG A 31 11.48 -24.37 -53.40
C ARG A 31 12.92 -23.93 -53.09
N ARG A 32 13.47 -23.02 -53.93
CA ARG A 32 14.78 -22.37 -53.72
C ARG A 32 14.84 -21.68 -52.35
N SER A 33 15.96 -21.86 -51.63
CA SER A 33 16.22 -21.26 -50.33
C SER A 33 16.22 -19.72 -50.37
N PHE A 34 15.76 -19.11 -49.27
CA PHE A 34 15.64 -17.66 -49.09
C PHE A 34 16.91 -16.89 -49.49
N TRP A 35 18.08 -17.39 -49.08
CA TRP A 35 19.38 -16.77 -49.37
C TRP A 35 19.75 -16.74 -50.86
N LYS A 36 19.27 -17.71 -51.66
CA LYS A 36 19.52 -17.75 -53.10
C LYS A 36 18.59 -16.82 -53.90
N ARG A 37 17.47 -16.36 -53.32
CA ARG A 37 16.58 -15.33 -53.90
C ARG A 37 17.04 -13.90 -53.61
N LEU A 38 17.83 -13.72 -52.55
CA LEU A 38 18.40 -12.44 -52.14
C LEU A 38 19.74 -12.13 -52.83
N SER A 39 20.42 -13.15 -53.35
CA SER A 39 21.75 -13.03 -53.98
C SER A 39 21.72 -13.06 -55.51
N ASP A 40 20.53 -13.00 -56.14
CA ASP A 40 20.40 -12.96 -57.60
C ASP A 40 20.66 -11.53 -58.12
N PRO A 41 21.76 -11.27 -58.87
CA PRO A 41 22.11 -9.93 -59.31
C PRO A 41 21.18 -9.37 -60.40
N GLN A 42 20.30 -10.19 -60.98
CA GLN A 42 19.33 -9.74 -62.00
C GLN A 42 17.93 -9.46 -61.44
N ARG A 43 17.74 -9.59 -60.12
CA ARG A 43 16.44 -9.33 -59.50
C ARG A 43 16.22 -7.83 -59.30
N GLU A 44 15.19 -7.28 -59.94
CA GLU A 44 14.72 -5.93 -59.62
C GLU A 44 14.08 -5.88 -58.22
N LEU A 45 14.49 -4.89 -57.41
CA LEU A 45 13.94 -4.65 -56.09
C LEU A 45 12.49 -4.14 -56.19
N THR A 46 11.61 -4.71 -55.35
CA THR A 46 10.24 -4.21 -55.20
C THR A 46 10.22 -2.80 -54.58
N LEU A 47 9.10 -2.09 -54.72
CA LEU A 47 8.94 -0.75 -54.12
C LEU A 47 9.17 -0.78 -52.60
N LEU A 48 8.67 -1.81 -51.92
CA LEU A 48 8.85 -2.00 -50.48
C LEU A 48 10.32 -2.22 -50.12
N GLU A 49 11.03 -3.05 -50.88
CA GLU A 49 12.47 -3.30 -50.65
C GLU A 49 13.32 -2.06 -50.92
N LYS A 50 12.96 -1.24 -51.93
CA LYS A 50 13.59 0.07 -52.18
C LYS A 50 13.37 1.04 -51.01
N LEU A 51 12.15 1.10 -50.46
CA LEU A 51 11.83 1.92 -49.30
C LEU A 51 12.58 1.46 -48.05
N LEU A 52 12.63 0.14 -47.79
CA LEU A 52 13.37 -0.42 -46.66
C LEU A 52 14.88 -0.17 -46.80
N ALA A 53 15.45 -0.28 -48.00
CA ALA A 53 16.87 0.02 -48.24
C ALA A 53 17.20 1.51 -48.00
N LEU A 54 16.32 2.43 -48.42
CA LEU A 54 16.44 3.86 -48.12
C LEU A 54 16.39 4.14 -46.61
N LEU A 55 15.51 3.43 -45.91
CA LEU A 55 15.31 3.60 -44.47
C LEU A 55 16.52 3.08 -43.67
N VAL A 56 17.13 1.96 -44.10
CA VAL A 56 18.40 1.45 -43.55
C VAL A 56 19.56 2.42 -43.80
N LEU A 57 19.66 3.00 -45.01
CA LEU A 57 20.68 4.01 -45.31
C LEU A 57 20.52 5.27 -44.44
N LEU A 58 19.28 5.72 -44.20
CA LEU A 58 18.99 6.84 -43.31
C LEU A 58 19.44 6.54 -41.89
N PHE A 59 19.13 5.36 -41.36
CA PHE A 59 19.57 4.98 -40.01
C PHE A 59 21.09 4.87 -39.89
N LEU A 60 21.78 4.30 -40.88
CA LEU A 60 23.25 4.26 -40.88
C LEU A 60 23.87 5.66 -40.90
N LEU A 61 23.27 6.58 -41.65
CA LEU A 61 23.73 7.96 -41.74
C LEU A 61 23.49 8.72 -40.41
N LEU A 62 22.34 8.52 -39.77
CA LEU A 62 22.06 9.05 -38.44
C LEU A 62 23.02 8.47 -37.39
N SER A 63 23.28 7.16 -37.40
CA SER A 63 24.25 6.53 -36.49
C SER A 63 25.66 7.10 -36.68
N ALA A 64 26.11 7.31 -37.93
CA ALA A 64 27.41 7.92 -38.20
C ALA A 64 27.52 9.37 -37.68
N ILE A 65 26.43 10.16 -37.82
CA ILE A 65 26.37 11.52 -37.27
C ILE A 65 26.45 11.50 -35.74
N PHE A 66 25.72 10.61 -35.07
CA PHE A 66 25.77 10.46 -33.62
C PHE A 66 27.15 10.03 -33.13
N ILE A 67 27.81 9.07 -33.79
CA ILE A 67 29.17 8.65 -33.46
C ILE A 67 30.16 9.81 -33.65
N GLY A 68 30.03 10.58 -34.74
CA GLY A 68 30.85 11.77 -34.98
C GLY A 68 30.70 12.83 -33.88
N LEU A 69 29.46 13.15 -33.49
CA LEU A 69 29.15 14.12 -32.44
C LEU A 69 29.68 13.69 -31.06
N PHE A 70 29.60 12.39 -30.73
CA PHE A 70 30.10 11.87 -29.45
C PHE A 70 31.63 11.68 -29.42
N SER A 71 32.27 11.39 -30.57
CA SER A 71 33.74 11.35 -30.60
C SER A 71 34.36 12.75 -30.43
N GLY A 72 33.68 13.80 -30.90
CA GLY A 72 34.12 15.19 -30.75
C GLY A 72 34.01 15.72 -29.31
N SER A 73 33.03 15.24 -28.53
CA SER A 73 32.88 15.64 -27.13
C SER A 73 33.92 14.97 -26.20
N GLN A 74 34.32 13.73 -26.48
CA GLN A 74 35.39 13.07 -25.73
C GLN A 74 36.77 13.69 -25.96
N HIS A 75 37.11 14.14 -27.17
CA HIS A 75 38.40 14.80 -27.43
C HIS A 75 38.51 16.15 -26.69
N LYS A 76 37.40 16.89 -26.57
CA LYS A 76 37.36 18.18 -25.88
C LYS A 76 37.45 18.06 -24.35
N LEU A 77 37.00 16.93 -23.78
CA LEU A 77 37.13 16.64 -22.34
C LEU A 77 38.56 16.22 -21.97
N HIS A 78 39.27 15.53 -22.86
CA HIS A 78 40.65 15.09 -22.61
C HIS A 78 41.69 16.22 -22.70
N GLU A 79 41.42 17.28 -23.46
CA GLU A 79 42.28 18.48 -23.52
C GLU A 79 42.13 19.38 -22.27
N ILE A 80 40.97 19.38 -21.62
CA ILE A 80 40.71 20.20 -20.42
C ILE A 80 41.39 19.59 -19.17
N GLN A 81 41.58 18.27 -19.12
CA GLN A 81 42.18 17.59 -17.98
C GLN A 81 43.73 17.63 -17.92
N ASN A 82 44.42 18.09 -18.97
CA ASN A 82 45.88 18.03 -19.06
C ASN A 82 46.60 19.40 -19.07
N GLN A 83 45.97 20.49 -18.63
CA GLN A 83 46.67 21.77 -18.46
C GLN A 83 47.22 21.96 -17.02
N PRO A 84 48.50 22.36 -16.87
CA PRO A 84 49.09 22.70 -15.57
C PRO A 84 48.53 24.03 -15.01
N PRO A 85 48.58 24.24 -13.68
CA PRO A 85 47.84 25.32 -13.02
C PRO A 85 48.37 26.71 -13.39
N VAL A 86 47.50 27.54 -13.97
CA VAL A 86 47.76 28.96 -14.20
C VAL A 86 47.60 29.73 -12.89
N THR A 87 48.67 30.43 -12.53
CA THR A 87 48.78 31.33 -11.38
C THR A 87 47.84 32.52 -11.54
N VAL A 88 46.87 32.68 -10.63
CA VAL A 88 46.09 33.92 -10.50
C VAL A 88 46.66 34.74 -9.33
N THR A 89 47.32 35.82 -9.69
CA THR A 89 47.82 36.87 -8.80
C THR A 89 46.66 37.55 -8.08
N LYS A 90 46.50 37.31 -6.77
CA LYS A 90 45.66 38.15 -5.89
C LYS A 90 46.55 39.11 -5.10
N THR A 91 46.36 40.39 -5.40
CA THR A 91 46.98 41.54 -4.77
C THR A 91 46.63 41.59 -3.27
N ARG A 92 47.66 41.60 -2.42
CA ARG A 92 47.56 41.77 -0.96
C ARG A 92 47.43 43.27 -0.65
N HIS A 93 46.33 43.68 -0.03
CA HIS A 93 46.30 44.92 0.76
C HIS A 93 46.29 44.56 2.24
N SER A 94 47.37 44.94 2.92
CA SER A 94 47.55 44.94 4.36
C SER A 94 47.18 46.33 4.88
N THR A 95 46.29 46.40 5.87
CA THR A 95 46.15 47.59 6.71
C THR A 95 45.84 47.15 8.13
N SER A 96 46.76 47.44 9.04
CA SER A 96 46.63 47.32 10.49
C SER A 96 46.09 48.61 11.07
N TYR A 97 45.12 48.52 12.00
CA TYR A 97 44.84 49.49 13.07
C TYR A 97 44.17 48.66 14.18
N GLY A 98 44.49 48.70 15.47
CA GLY A 98 45.00 49.79 16.30
C GLY A 98 44.04 49.89 17.49
N THR A 99 44.34 49.21 18.59
CA THR A 99 43.53 49.11 19.83
C THR A 99 43.43 50.47 20.53
N SER A 100 42.24 50.80 21.05
CA SER A 100 42.08 51.83 22.09
C SER A 100 41.05 51.38 23.13
N THR A 101 41.54 51.16 24.35
CA THR A 101 40.76 50.85 25.56
C THR A 101 40.38 52.16 26.25
N ALA A 102 39.12 52.30 26.67
CA ALA A 102 38.69 53.36 27.58
C ALA A 102 37.85 52.76 28.71
N THR A 103 38.35 52.90 29.93
CA THR A 103 37.71 52.52 31.18
C THR A 103 36.88 53.70 31.69
N ALA A 104 35.62 53.47 32.08
CA ALA A 104 34.85 54.41 32.88
C ALA A 104 34.16 53.67 34.03
N THR A 105 34.51 54.07 35.24
CA THR A 105 33.92 53.63 36.52
C THR A 105 32.84 54.63 36.92
N ALA A 106 31.66 54.17 37.31
CA ALA A 106 30.71 54.99 38.08
C ALA A 106 29.93 54.12 39.08
N THR A 107 29.83 54.64 40.30
CA THR A 107 29.37 53.97 41.52
C THR A 107 27.86 54.16 41.75
N ALA A 108 27.31 53.22 42.52
CA ALA A 108 25.91 52.93 42.87
C ALA A 108 24.98 54.07 43.33
N THR A 109 23.67 53.82 43.24
CA THR A 109 22.70 54.16 44.30
C THR A 109 21.59 53.11 44.34
N THR A 110 21.41 52.51 45.51
CA THR A 110 20.38 51.53 45.85
C THR A 110 19.06 52.24 46.21
N THR A 111 17.92 51.68 45.81
CA THR A 111 16.65 51.95 46.47
C THR A 111 15.88 50.63 46.58
N GLN A 112 15.67 50.17 47.82
CA GLN A 112 14.85 49.00 48.13
C GLN A 112 13.38 49.40 48.18
N ILE A 113 12.53 48.62 47.51
CA ILE A 113 11.09 48.56 47.78
C ILE A 113 10.75 47.07 47.89
N SER A 114 10.36 46.64 49.08
CA SER A 114 9.80 45.32 49.33
C SER A 114 8.38 45.25 48.78
N THR A 115 8.09 44.22 48.00
CA THR A 115 6.71 43.78 47.77
C THR A 115 6.70 42.26 47.65
N THR A 116 6.00 41.62 48.59
CA THR A 116 5.83 40.17 48.66
C THR A 116 4.86 39.73 47.58
N THR A 117 5.27 38.85 46.67
CA THR A 117 4.33 38.19 45.74
C THR A 117 4.83 36.78 45.41
N VAL A 118 3.88 35.86 45.36
CA VAL A 118 4.02 34.39 45.34
C VAL A 118 4.85 33.90 44.14
N VAL A 119 5.80 33.00 44.39
CA VAL A 119 6.70 32.39 43.39
C VAL A 119 5.94 31.34 42.57
N GLY A 120 5.79 31.58 41.26
CA GLY A 120 5.54 30.54 40.26
C GLY A 120 6.86 29.90 39.78
N PRO A 121 6.84 28.73 39.11
CA PRO A 121 8.04 28.08 38.60
C PRO A 121 8.77 28.98 37.58
N ALA A 122 10.10 28.94 37.61
CA ALA A 122 10.99 29.81 36.85
C ALA A 122 10.83 29.66 35.33
N PRO A 123 10.99 30.75 34.55
CA PRO A 123 11.14 30.67 33.09
C PRO A 123 12.42 29.90 32.73
N VAL A 124 12.33 29.06 31.70
CA VAL A 124 13.46 28.39 31.04
C VAL A 124 14.54 29.42 30.69
N PRO A 125 15.83 29.17 30.99
CA PRO A 125 16.89 30.14 30.70
C PRO A 125 17.00 30.39 29.19
N THR A 126 16.86 31.66 28.80
CA THR A 126 17.18 32.15 27.46
C THR A 126 18.68 31.97 27.20
N PRO A 127 19.11 31.41 26.05
CA PRO A 127 20.53 31.27 25.75
C PRO A 127 21.21 32.64 25.66
N THR A 128 22.37 32.77 26.31
CA THR A 128 23.25 33.93 26.16
C THR A 128 23.74 34.03 24.72
N GLU A 129 23.22 35.01 23.98
CA GLU A 129 23.57 35.31 22.59
C GLU A 129 25.07 35.66 22.46
N VAL A 130 25.81 34.87 21.69
CA VAL A 130 27.01 35.37 20.99
C VAL A 130 26.48 36.01 19.70
N PRO A 131 26.66 37.32 19.46
CA PRO A 131 26.06 37.97 18.31
C PRO A 131 26.74 37.51 17.02
N LEU A 132 26.04 36.64 16.29
CA LEU A 132 26.31 36.36 14.88
C LEU A 132 25.98 37.62 14.06
N PRO A 133 26.68 37.87 12.93
CA PRO A 133 26.42 39.03 12.09
C PRO A 133 24.94 39.06 11.66
N PRO A 134 24.31 40.23 11.52
CA PRO A 134 22.88 40.35 11.27
C PRO A 134 22.53 39.83 9.87
N VAL A 135 22.15 38.56 9.79
CA VAL A 135 21.49 38.01 8.60
C VAL A 135 20.09 38.63 8.55
N THR A 136 19.81 39.40 7.50
CA THR A 136 18.47 39.99 7.33
C THR A 136 17.46 38.86 7.11
N PRO A 137 16.41 38.74 7.93
CA PRO A 137 15.45 37.65 7.80
C PRO A 137 14.63 37.77 6.51
N CYS A 138 14.13 36.66 6.01
CA CYS A 138 13.28 36.63 4.83
C CYS A 138 11.90 37.23 5.12
N LEU A 139 11.57 38.35 4.47
CA LEU A 139 10.30 39.05 4.65
C LEU A 139 9.33 38.87 3.48
N THR A 140 9.51 37.83 2.66
CA THR A 140 8.52 37.50 1.64
C THR A 140 7.23 37.00 2.31
N PRO A 141 6.07 37.14 1.66
CA PRO A 141 4.80 36.62 2.19
C PRO A 141 4.89 35.12 2.55
N ASP A 142 5.55 34.33 1.70
CA ASP A 142 5.75 32.89 1.93
C ASP A 142 6.54 32.62 3.23
N CYS A 143 7.61 33.37 3.50
CA CYS A 143 8.39 33.24 4.73
C CYS A 143 7.61 33.66 5.97
N ILE A 144 6.82 34.74 5.90
CA ILE A 144 6.01 35.23 7.02
C ILE A 144 4.91 34.22 7.36
N LEU A 145 4.20 33.70 6.35
CA LEU A 145 3.18 32.67 6.55
C LEU A 145 3.76 31.37 7.10
N LEU A 146 4.95 30.97 6.62
CA LEU A 146 5.66 29.80 7.13
C LEU A 146 6.07 29.98 8.60
N SER A 147 6.66 31.12 8.98
CA SER A 147 6.98 31.43 10.36
C SER A 147 5.75 31.38 11.26
N SER A 148 4.64 31.99 10.81
CA SER A 148 3.38 31.96 11.55
C SER A 148 2.87 30.53 11.74
N SER A 149 2.89 29.71 10.67
CA SER A 149 2.48 28.31 10.72
C SER A 149 3.33 27.48 11.69
N ILE A 150 4.64 27.73 11.76
CA ILE A 150 5.54 27.08 12.71
C ILE A 150 5.16 27.48 14.14
N LEU A 151 5.12 28.79 14.45
CA LEU A 151 4.77 29.29 15.79
C LEU A 151 3.42 28.76 16.27
N GLN A 152 2.44 28.67 15.38
CA GLN A 152 1.09 28.21 15.71
C GLN A 152 0.99 26.72 16.02
N ALA A 153 1.96 25.91 15.57
CA ALA A 153 1.99 24.47 15.81
C ALA A 153 2.69 24.10 17.13
N LEU A 154 3.61 24.94 17.58
CA LEU A 154 4.41 24.71 18.78
C LEU A 154 3.62 24.96 20.06
N ASP A 155 3.99 24.26 21.13
CA ASP A 155 3.67 24.62 22.50
C ASP A 155 4.97 24.91 23.26
N ALA A 156 5.29 26.20 23.40
CA ALA A 156 6.52 26.65 24.05
C ALA A 156 6.52 26.47 25.58
N SER A 157 5.40 26.04 26.18
CA SER A 157 5.33 25.72 27.62
C SER A 157 5.89 24.34 27.94
N ILE A 158 6.05 23.47 26.93
CA ILE A 158 6.55 22.11 27.08
C ILE A 158 8.04 22.08 26.76
N ASP A 159 8.83 21.47 27.65
CA ASP A 159 10.27 21.27 27.45
C ASP A 159 10.52 20.18 26.37
N PRO A 160 11.16 20.51 25.23
CA PRO A 160 11.49 19.52 24.21
C PRO A 160 12.40 18.38 24.70
N CYS A 161 13.11 18.56 25.82
CA CYS A 161 13.95 17.53 26.43
C CYS A 161 13.17 16.50 27.26
N GLU A 162 11.88 16.74 27.50
CA GLU A 162 10.97 15.83 28.21
C GLU A 162 9.85 15.29 27.29
N ASP A 163 9.26 16.16 26.47
CA ASP A 163 8.24 15.78 25.49
C ASP A 163 8.41 16.58 24.18
N PRO A 164 9.29 16.13 23.26
CA PRO A 164 9.48 16.81 21.99
C PRO A 164 8.22 16.77 21.11
N TYR A 165 7.40 15.71 21.20
CA TYR A 165 6.18 15.62 20.41
C TYR A 165 5.17 16.70 20.85
N GLY A 166 4.92 16.81 22.16
CA GLY A 166 4.08 17.86 22.73
C GLY A 166 4.63 19.26 22.43
N ALA A 167 5.94 19.50 22.61
CA ALA A 167 6.54 20.79 22.32
C ALA A 167 6.42 21.20 20.84
N PHE A 168 6.55 20.25 19.91
CA PHE A 168 6.54 20.53 18.47
C PHE A 168 5.16 20.55 17.84
N THR A 169 4.16 19.93 18.48
CA THR A 169 2.82 19.74 17.90
C THR A 169 1.68 20.23 18.78
N GLY A 170 1.91 20.58 20.05
CA GLY A 170 0.86 20.88 21.02
C GLY A 170 -0.11 21.97 20.57
N GLY A 171 0.39 23.08 20.02
CA GLY A 171 -0.44 24.14 19.46
C GLY A 171 -1.25 23.71 18.23
N TRP A 172 -0.71 22.79 17.41
CA TRP A 172 -1.47 22.19 16.29
C TRP A 172 -2.55 21.24 16.81
N LEU A 173 -2.23 20.39 17.81
CA LEU A 173 -3.15 19.43 18.40
C LEU A 173 -4.34 20.12 19.07
N GLU A 174 -4.11 21.24 19.76
CA GLU A 174 -5.17 22.05 20.39
C GLU A 174 -6.13 22.64 19.33
N LYS A 175 -5.58 23.14 18.22
CA LYS A 175 -6.38 23.76 17.14
C LYS A 175 -7.07 22.76 16.22
N ASN A 176 -6.63 21.52 16.19
CA ASN A 176 -7.13 20.48 15.29
C ASN A 176 -7.70 19.29 16.07
N PRO A 177 -8.76 19.48 16.89
CA PRO A 177 -9.36 18.40 17.64
C PRO A 177 -9.86 17.29 16.70
N LEU A 178 -9.88 16.05 17.20
CA LEU A 178 -10.33 14.89 16.43
C LEU A 178 -11.78 15.11 15.93
N PRO A 179 -12.03 15.12 14.61
CA PRO A 179 -13.38 15.22 14.07
C PRO A 179 -14.26 14.06 14.57
N LYS A 180 -15.54 14.33 14.86
CA LYS A 180 -16.46 13.34 15.46
C LYS A 180 -16.64 12.06 14.65
N SER A 181 -16.37 12.11 13.34
CA SER A 181 -16.50 11.00 12.39
C SER A 181 -15.18 10.28 12.09
N LYS A 182 -14.08 10.59 12.79
CA LYS A 182 -12.76 10.02 12.55
C LYS A 182 -12.15 9.45 13.82
N GLY A 183 -11.44 8.33 13.69
CA GLY A 183 -10.61 7.75 14.75
C GLY A 183 -9.20 8.33 14.81
N LYS A 184 -8.73 8.99 13.74
CA LYS A 184 -7.44 9.66 13.63
C LYS A 184 -7.55 10.90 12.74
N TYR A 185 -6.91 11.99 13.12
CA TYR A 185 -6.75 13.19 12.29
C TYR A 185 -5.41 13.87 12.57
N GLY A 186 -4.55 13.92 11.55
CA GLY A 186 -3.19 14.48 11.63
C GLY A 186 -2.76 15.23 10.37
N SER A 187 -1.50 15.66 10.33
CA SER A 187 -0.88 16.35 9.19
C SER A 187 -1.10 15.62 7.86
N PHE A 188 -0.93 14.29 7.84
CA PHE A 188 -1.20 13.48 6.63
C PHE A 188 -2.65 13.58 6.16
N ASN A 189 -3.62 13.52 7.09
CA ASN A 189 -5.04 13.63 6.75
C ASN A 189 -5.41 15.05 6.30
N GLU A 190 -4.82 16.07 6.91
CA GLU A 190 -5.02 17.47 6.54
C GLU A 190 -4.52 17.73 5.12
N VAL A 191 -3.32 17.26 4.77
CA VAL A 191 -2.78 17.39 3.41
C VAL A 191 -3.62 16.60 2.41
N ALA A 192 -4.03 15.36 2.74
CA ALA A 192 -4.89 14.57 1.85
C ALA A 192 -6.23 15.28 1.60
N LYS A 193 -6.85 15.85 2.65
CA LYS A 193 -8.07 16.65 2.51
C LYS A 193 -7.85 17.90 1.65
N ASN A 194 -6.69 18.55 1.76
CA ASN A 194 -6.36 19.71 0.92
C ASN A 194 -6.14 19.32 -0.54
N ASN A 195 -5.47 18.20 -0.81
CA ASN A 195 -5.31 17.67 -2.17
C ASN A 195 -6.68 17.31 -2.78
N GLN A 196 -7.57 16.70 -2.00
CA GLN A 196 -8.93 16.36 -2.41
C GLN A 196 -9.76 17.59 -2.79
N LYS A 197 -9.59 18.74 -2.14
CA LYS A 197 -10.27 20.00 -2.54
C LYS A 197 -9.91 20.43 -3.96
N ILE A 198 -8.70 20.14 -4.42
CA ILE A 198 -8.28 20.44 -5.79
C ILE A 198 -9.05 19.56 -6.77
N LEU A 199 -9.18 18.27 -6.48
CA LEU A 199 -9.97 17.34 -7.29
C LEU A 199 -11.46 17.71 -7.28
N LEU A 200 -11.99 18.12 -6.12
CA LEU A 200 -13.36 18.61 -6.00
C LEU A 200 -13.60 19.86 -6.85
N ASP A 201 -12.65 20.82 -6.85
CA ASP A 201 -12.71 22.00 -7.73
C ASP A 201 -12.76 21.59 -9.21
N VAL A 202 -11.95 20.60 -9.62
CA VAL A 202 -12.02 20.06 -10.99
C VAL A 202 -13.42 19.50 -11.25
N LEU A 203 -13.88 18.53 -10.45
CA LEU A 203 -15.16 17.82 -10.62
C LEU A 203 -16.38 18.75 -10.64
N THR A 204 -16.39 19.78 -9.80
CA THR A 204 -17.49 20.76 -9.72
C THR A 204 -17.53 21.71 -10.92
N HIS A 205 -16.38 22.02 -11.52
CA HIS A 205 -16.28 22.86 -12.71
C HIS A 205 -16.22 22.07 -14.02
N LEU A 206 -16.25 20.73 -13.97
CA LEU A 206 -16.36 19.89 -15.16
C LEU A 206 -17.68 20.16 -15.89
N LYS A 207 -17.61 21.00 -16.92
CA LYS A 207 -18.63 21.06 -17.98
C LYS A 207 -18.40 19.86 -18.88
N ALA A 208 -18.92 18.70 -18.50
CA ALA A 208 -18.88 17.52 -19.36
C ALA A 208 -19.54 17.87 -20.70
N SER A 209 -18.74 18.07 -21.75
CA SER A 209 -19.27 18.12 -23.11
C SER A 209 -19.73 16.72 -23.46
N GLU A 210 -21.02 16.53 -23.74
CA GLU A 210 -21.51 15.26 -24.26
C GLU A 210 -21.11 15.05 -25.74
N GLU A 211 -20.61 16.08 -26.41
CA GLU A 211 -20.19 16.01 -27.81
C GLU A 211 -18.86 15.26 -27.97
N ILE A 212 -18.89 14.19 -28.77
CA ILE A 212 -17.73 13.38 -29.13
C ILE A 212 -16.92 14.12 -30.20
N ASP A 213 -15.61 14.26 -30.00
CA ASP A 213 -14.70 14.89 -30.96
C ASP A 213 -13.86 13.82 -31.66
N LEU A 214 -14.41 13.23 -32.72
CA LEU A 214 -13.73 12.18 -33.49
C LEU A 214 -12.53 12.69 -34.29
N GLU A 215 -12.40 14.00 -34.49
CA GLU A 215 -11.30 14.61 -35.24
C GLU A 215 -10.05 14.82 -34.36
N ASN A 216 -10.22 14.88 -33.04
CA ASN A 216 -9.13 15.02 -32.08
C ASN A 216 -9.13 13.89 -31.01
N PRO A 217 -8.37 12.80 -31.25
CA PRO A 217 -8.30 11.65 -30.34
C PRO A 217 -7.83 12.00 -28.92
N GLU A 218 -6.97 13.00 -28.75
CA GLU A 218 -6.49 13.41 -27.41
C GLU A 218 -7.61 14.09 -26.62
N LYS A 219 -8.37 14.97 -27.27
CA LYS A 219 -9.51 15.65 -26.66
C LYS A 219 -10.66 14.70 -26.34
N GLU A 220 -10.91 13.71 -27.20
CA GLU A 220 -11.88 12.66 -26.89
C GLU A 220 -11.40 11.76 -25.73
N ALA A 221 -10.10 11.45 -25.66
CA ALA A 221 -9.54 10.71 -24.53
C ALA A 221 -9.66 11.50 -23.22
N GLU A 222 -9.36 12.80 -23.22
CA GLU A 222 -9.57 13.68 -22.07
C GLU A 222 -11.06 13.70 -21.66
N ARG A 223 -11.98 13.92 -22.60
CA ARG A 223 -13.43 13.88 -22.36
C ARG A 223 -13.87 12.55 -21.73
N SER A 224 -13.46 11.42 -22.30
CA SER A 224 -13.81 10.08 -21.83
C SER A 224 -13.28 9.79 -20.42
N ASN A 225 -12.05 10.20 -20.13
CA ASN A 225 -11.44 10.06 -18.81
C ASN A 225 -12.17 10.92 -17.76
N LEU A 226 -12.46 12.19 -18.07
CA LEU A 226 -13.18 13.09 -17.18
C LEU A 226 -14.62 12.61 -16.92
N LEU A 227 -15.27 11.98 -17.90
CA LEU A 227 -16.59 11.37 -17.70
C LEU A 227 -16.54 10.23 -16.68
N LYS A 228 -15.51 9.37 -16.71
CA LYS A 228 -15.35 8.30 -15.71
C LYS A 228 -15.20 8.86 -14.29
N LEU A 229 -14.34 9.87 -14.12
CA LEU A 229 -14.17 10.57 -12.83
C LEU A 229 -15.52 11.11 -12.32
N LYS A 230 -16.24 11.81 -13.20
CA LYS A 230 -17.54 12.40 -12.86
C LYS A 230 -18.61 11.35 -12.56
N THR A 231 -18.67 10.24 -13.30
CA THR A 231 -19.64 9.17 -13.05
C THR A 231 -19.44 8.55 -11.67
N VAL A 232 -18.20 8.19 -11.29
CA VAL A 232 -17.95 7.61 -9.94
C VAL A 232 -18.35 8.60 -8.85
N PHE A 233 -18.00 9.88 -9.00
CA PHE A 233 -18.32 10.90 -8.03
C PHE A 233 -19.83 11.15 -7.92
N ASP A 234 -20.51 11.40 -9.05
CA ASP A 234 -21.95 11.72 -9.08
C ASP A 234 -22.80 10.54 -8.57
N ASP A 235 -22.46 9.30 -8.94
CA ASP A 235 -23.17 8.10 -8.48
C ASP A 235 -23.01 7.91 -6.95
N CYS A 236 -21.82 8.21 -6.43
CA CYS A 236 -21.60 8.22 -4.99
C CYS A 236 -22.37 9.36 -4.30
N MET A 237 -22.45 10.55 -4.86
CA MET A 237 -23.13 11.69 -4.23
C MET A 237 -24.65 11.51 -4.15
N ALA A 238 -25.25 10.64 -4.98
CA ALA A 238 -26.70 10.44 -5.07
C ALA A 238 -27.27 9.55 -3.94
N GLU A 239 -27.16 9.98 -2.67
CA GLU A 239 -27.59 9.17 -1.51
C GLU A 239 -29.07 8.74 -1.57
N ASP A 240 -29.98 9.62 -1.97
CA ASP A 240 -31.41 9.30 -2.11
C ASP A 240 -31.65 8.16 -3.12
N HIS A 241 -30.88 8.14 -4.21
CA HIS A 241 -30.94 7.07 -5.20
C HIS A 241 -30.39 5.77 -4.61
N LEU A 242 -29.23 5.82 -3.96
CA LEU A 242 -28.62 4.65 -3.33
C LEU A 242 -29.50 4.05 -2.21
N ASP A 243 -30.20 4.88 -1.44
CA ASP A 243 -31.14 4.44 -0.41
C ASP A 243 -32.41 3.83 -1.03
N ALA A 244 -32.91 4.42 -2.12
CA ALA A 244 -34.05 3.88 -2.86
C ALA A 244 -33.76 2.50 -3.48
N LEU A 245 -32.49 2.24 -3.85
CA LEU A 245 -32.05 0.91 -4.30
C LEU A 245 -31.99 -0.13 -3.18
N SER A 246 -31.95 0.30 -1.91
CA SER A 246 -31.79 -0.60 -0.76
C SER A 246 -30.59 -1.55 -0.93
N TYR A 247 -30.70 -2.80 -0.47
CA TYR A 247 -29.69 -3.85 -0.67
C TYR A 247 -29.82 -4.58 -2.02
N TYR A 248 -30.75 -4.21 -2.90
CA TYR A 248 -30.98 -4.93 -4.16
C TYR A 248 -29.74 -5.07 -5.05
N PRO A 249 -28.82 -4.09 -5.14
CA PRO A 249 -27.60 -4.26 -5.92
C PRO A 249 -26.68 -5.40 -5.45
N LEU A 250 -26.82 -5.88 -4.20
CA LEU A 250 -26.08 -7.05 -3.71
C LEU A 250 -26.70 -8.40 -4.09
N VAL A 251 -28.00 -8.42 -4.40
CA VAL A 251 -28.76 -9.66 -4.60
C VAL A 251 -28.14 -10.56 -5.67
N PRO A 252 -27.69 -10.07 -6.85
CA PRO A 252 -27.05 -10.92 -7.84
C PRO A 252 -25.82 -11.66 -7.29
N LEU A 253 -24.97 -10.98 -6.51
CA LEU A 253 -23.79 -11.60 -5.90
C LEU A 253 -24.19 -12.69 -4.88
N ILE A 254 -25.23 -12.43 -4.09
CA ILE A 254 -25.75 -13.36 -3.07
C ILE A 254 -26.31 -14.63 -3.71
N GLU A 255 -27.13 -14.47 -4.75
CA GLU A 255 -27.76 -15.60 -5.44
C GLU A 255 -26.74 -16.42 -6.23
N ASP A 256 -25.76 -15.77 -6.88
CA ASP A 256 -24.63 -16.48 -7.51
C ASP A 256 -23.87 -17.34 -6.48
N ILE A 257 -23.57 -16.82 -5.28
CA ILE A 257 -22.89 -17.58 -4.22
C ILE A 257 -23.72 -18.78 -3.78
N LYS A 258 -25.03 -18.60 -3.54
CA LYS A 258 -25.93 -19.69 -3.14
C LYS A 258 -26.05 -20.76 -4.24
N SER A 259 -26.07 -20.33 -5.50
CA SER A 259 -26.14 -21.21 -6.67
C SER A 259 -24.85 -22.00 -6.90
N LEU A 260 -23.69 -21.36 -6.75
CA LEU A 260 -22.38 -21.99 -6.91
C LEU A 260 -22.01 -22.89 -5.73
N PHE A 261 -22.52 -22.60 -4.54
CA PHE A 261 -22.26 -23.34 -3.31
C PHE A 261 -23.54 -23.78 -2.60
N PRO A 262 -24.38 -24.64 -3.20
CA PRO A 262 -25.68 -24.98 -2.64
C PRO A 262 -25.55 -25.89 -1.40
N VAL A 263 -26.33 -25.58 -0.37
CA VAL A 263 -26.34 -26.25 0.94
C VAL A 263 -27.69 -26.92 1.20
N VAL A 264 -27.69 -28.02 1.96
CA VAL A 264 -28.91 -28.72 2.37
C VAL A 264 -29.22 -28.36 3.81
N TYR A 265 -30.37 -27.72 4.06
CA TYR A 265 -30.83 -27.40 5.41
C TYR A 265 -31.31 -28.67 6.12
N THR A 266 -30.67 -29.04 7.22
CA THR A 266 -31.10 -30.19 8.03
C THR A 266 -31.64 -29.71 9.37
N SER A 267 -32.58 -30.43 9.97
CA SER A 267 -33.13 -30.08 11.28
C SER A 267 -32.11 -30.19 12.44
N HIS A 268 -30.88 -30.65 12.18
CA HIS A 268 -29.77 -30.65 13.15
C HIS A 268 -29.08 -29.27 13.26
N ASP A 269 -29.39 -28.32 12.37
CA ASP A 269 -28.85 -26.95 12.42
C ASP A 269 -29.54 -26.06 13.48
N GLU A 270 -30.52 -26.59 14.23
CA GLU A 270 -31.30 -25.88 15.24
C GLU A 270 -30.79 -26.05 16.69
N ASP A 271 -30.05 -27.12 17.03
CA ASP A 271 -29.95 -27.60 18.43
C ASP A 271 -28.53 -27.72 19.06
N HIS A 272 -27.45 -27.33 18.38
CA HIS A 272 -26.10 -27.38 18.97
C HIS A 272 -25.64 -26.02 19.52
N GLU A 273 -26.12 -25.67 20.72
CA GLU A 273 -25.38 -24.80 21.63
C GLU A 273 -24.37 -25.68 22.39
N GLU A 274 -23.19 -25.94 21.80
CA GLU A 274 -22.06 -26.41 22.61
C GLU A 274 -21.41 -25.20 23.28
N GLU A 275 -21.61 -25.10 24.60
CA GLU A 275 -20.87 -24.22 25.52
C GLU A 275 -19.39 -24.61 25.54
N ASP A 276 -18.62 -24.16 24.55
CA ASP A 276 -17.15 -24.13 24.62
C ASP A 276 -16.68 -22.76 25.15
N ASP A 277 -17.13 -22.41 26.35
CA ASP A 277 -16.44 -21.45 27.22
C ASP A 277 -15.30 -22.16 27.97
N ALA A 278 -14.45 -22.89 27.25
CA ALA A 278 -13.17 -23.33 27.78
C ALA A 278 -12.17 -22.19 27.57
N VAL A 279 -11.90 -21.46 28.65
CA VAL A 279 -10.67 -20.66 28.80
C VAL A 279 -9.50 -21.58 28.50
N PHE A 280 -8.96 -21.50 27.28
CA PHE A 280 -7.77 -22.22 26.87
C PHE A 280 -6.57 -21.54 27.54
N ASP A 281 -6.24 -22.00 28.74
CA ASP A 281 -5.01 -21.64 29.43
C ASP A 281 -3.81 -22.26 28.70
N ALA A 282 -2.75 -21.47 28.57
CA ALA A 282 -1.57 -21.80 27.80
C ALA A 282 -0.57 -22.53 28.69
N GLN A 283 -0.27 -23.82 28.42
CA GLN A 283 1.08 -24.38 28.60
C GLN A 283 1.22 -25.83 28.10
N GLU A 284 2.37 -26.07 27.47
CA GLU A 284 3.10 -27.33 27.30
C GLU A 284 2.56 -28.39 26.31
N ILE A 285 3.15 -28.36 25.11
CA ILE A 285 3.43 -29.58 24.32
C ILE A 285 4.89 -29.94 24.59
N GLU A 286 5.16 -30.91 25.45
CA GLU A 286 6.25 -31.87 25.25
C GLU A 286 6.22 -33.08 26.21
N THR A 287 6.53 -34.25 25.65
CA THR A 287 6.96 -35.53 26.27
C THR A 287 5.93 -36.58 26.75
N ASP A 288 5.84 -37.63 25.91
CA ASP A 288 6.23 -39.03 26.19
C ASP A 288 5.24 -40.07 26.81
N SER A 289 5.06 -41.14 26.02
CA SER A 289 4.93 -42.58 26.34
C SER A 289 4.08 -43.11 27.52
N LYS A 290 3.13 -43.98 27.12
CA LYS A 290 2.61 -45.21 27.78
C LYS A 290 1.74 -45.07 29.04
N HIS A 291 0.47 -45.48 28.90
CA HIS A 291 -0.03 -46.68 29.60
C HIS A 291 -1.32 -47.23 28.99
N HIS A 292 -1.36 -48.55 28.85
CA HIS A 292 -2.53 -49.38 28.59
C HIS A 292 -3.63 -49.15 29.63
N HIS A 293 -4.89 -49.09 29.20
CA HIS A 293 -5.91 -49.97 29.77
C HIS A 293 -7.01 -50.30 28.75
N ASP A 294 -7.45 -51.54 28.93
CA ASP A 294 -8.22 -52.43 28.07
C ASP A 294 -9.72 -52.23 28.27
N HIS A 295 -10.48 -51.99 27.18
CA HIS A 295 -11.89 -52.35 27.11
C HIS A 295 -12.29 -52.74 25.67
N GLN A 296 -12.63 -54.02 25.51
CA GLN A 296 -13.09 -54.64 24.28
C GLN A 296 -14.43 -54.09 23.75
N PRO A 297 -14.68 -54.21 22.43
CA PRO A 297 -15.84 -53.65 21.74
C PRO A 297 -17.01 -54.63 21.63
N LYS A 298 -18.24 -54.12 21.51
CA LYS A 298 -19.37 -54.91 20.99
C LYS A 298 -20.15 -54.14 19.92
N HIS A 299 -20.37 -54.87 18.83
CA HIS A 299 -21.29 -54.66 17.71
C HIS A 299 -20.85 -53.79 16.52
N HIS A 300 -20.22 -54.48 15.56
CA HIS A 300 -20.36 -54.17 14.13
C HIS A 300 -21.80 -54.41 13.64
N PRO A 301 -22.28 -53.57 12.71
CA PRO A 301 -23.00 -54.02 11.54
C PRO A 301 -22.15 -53.83 10.28
N LYS A 302 -21.91 -54.96 9.62
CA LYS A 302 -21.51 -55.20 8.22
C LYS A 302 -21.30 -53.96 7.35
N HIS A 303 -20.03 -53.64 7.10
CA HIS A 303 -19.56 -52.91 5.92
C HIS A 303 -19.79 -53.75 4.66
N HIS A 304 -20.55 -53.25 3.70
CA HIS A 304 -20.32 -53.41 2.26
C HIS A 304 -21.23 -52.40 1.50
N ASP A 305 -20.68 -51.21 1.21
CA ASP A 305 -20.95 -50.28 0.07
C ASP A 305 -20.66 -48.78 0.32
N HIS A 306 -20.18 -48.38 1.52
CA HIS A 306 -19.98 -46.96 1.85
C HIS A 306 -18.76 -46.23 1.24
N LYS A 307 -17.83 -46.90 0.54
CA LYS A 307 -16.60 -46.24 0.03
C LYS A 307 -16.80 -45.42 -1.25
N LYS A 308 -17.88 -45.64 -2.01
CA LYS A 308 -18.17 -44.86 -3.23
C LYS A 308 -18.84 -43.51 -2.94
N GLY A 309 -19.74 -43.45 -1.96
CA GLY A 309 -20.46 -42.22 -1.58
C GLY A 309 -19.53 -41.11 -1.08
N SER A 310 -18.61 -41.43 -0.16
CA SER A 310 -17.70 -40.45 0.45
C SER A 310 -16.72 -39.79 -0.54
N LYS A 311 -16.22 -40.52 -1.55
CA LYS A 311 -15.30 -39.93 -2.56
C LYS A 311 -16.03 -39.03 -3.55
N GLU A 312 -17.25 -39.39 -3.93
CA GLU A 312 -18.06 -38.60 -4.85
C GLU A 312 -18.59 -37.33 -4.17
N GLU A 313 -18.96 -37.42 -2.89
CA GLU A 313 -19.30 -36.27 -2.04
C GLU A 313 -18.11 -35.32 -1.87
N ALA A 314 -16.93 -35.83 -1.53
CA ALA A 314 -15.71 -35.01 -1.45
C ALA A 314 -15.39 -34.32 -2.79
N LYS A 315 -15.55 -35.02 -3.91
CA LYS A 315 -15.38 -34.44 -5.25
C LYS A 315 -16.41 -33.34 -5.54
N ARG A 316 -17.69 -33.57 -5.21
CA ARG A 316 -18.75 -32.55 -5.37
C ARG A 316 -18.47 -31.31 -4.52
N ARG A 317 -18.04 -31.50 -3.28
CA ARG A 317 -17.67 -30.41 -2.37
C ARG A 317 -16.50 -29.61 -2.91
N LYS A 318 -15.43 -30.28 -3.35
CA LYS A 318 -14.28 -29.67 -4.03
C LYS A 318 -14.68 -28.82 -5.23
N ASP A 319 -15.57 -29.33 -6.09
CA ASP A 319 -16.08 -28.61 -7.27
C ASP A 319 -16.83 -27.32 -6.88
N LYS A 320 -17.76 -27.41 -5.91
CA LYS A 320 -18.48 -26.24 -5.39
C LYS A 320 -17.53 -25.21 -4.75
N LEU A 321 -16.58 -25.64 -3.91
CA LEU A 321 -15.58 -24.75 -3.29
C LEU A 321 -14.74 -24.04 -4.34
N THR A 322 -14.29 -24.77 -5.37
CA THR A 322 -13.51 -24.21 -6.47
C THR A 322 -14.30 -23.14 -7.21
N LYS A 323 -15.57 -23.42 -7.53
CA LYS A 323 -16.47 -22.48 -8.23
C LYS A 323 -16.72 -21.20 -7.43
N VAL A 324 -17.14 -21.33 -6.16
CA VAL A 324 -17.48 -20.16 -5.35
C VAL A 324 -16.26 -19.29 -5.04
N LEU A 325 -15.09 -19.89 -4.77
CA LEU A 325 -13.86 -19.10 -4.54
C LEU A 325 -13.35 -18.43 -5.81
N SER A 326 -13.43 -19.11 -6.97
CA SER A 326 -13.10 -18.49 -8.25
C SER A 326 -14.01 -17.29 -8.51
N TYR A 327 -15.30 -17.42 -8.22
CA TYR A 327 -16.26 -16.33 -8.33
C TYR A 327 -15.92 -15.17 -7.38
N LEU A 328 -15.82 -15.41 -6.07
CA LEU A 328 -15.52 -14.39 -5.06
C LEU A 328 -14.24 -13.61 -5.40
N HIS A 329 -13.15 -14.33 -5.68
CA HIS A 329 -11.85 -13.70 -5.94
C HIS A 329 -11.87 -12.93 -7.28
N SER A 330 -12.69 -13.33 -8.25
CA SER A 330 -12.90 -12.55 -9.50
C SER A 330 -13.62 -11.22 -9.28
N LYS A 331 -14.37 -11.10 -8.19
CA LYS A 331 -15.03 -9.86 -7.77
C LYS A 331 -14.19 -9.07 -6.77
N GLY A 332 -12.97 -9.52 -6.44
CA GLY A 332 -12.15 -8.89 -5.42
C GLY A 332 -12.68 -9.07 -4.00
N ILE A 333 -13.39 -10.18 -3.73
CA ILE A 333 -13.79 -10.58 -2.38
C ILE A 333 -12.82 -11.66 -1.90
N ASP A 334 -11.90 -11.30 -1.02
CA ASP A 334 -10.95 -12.26 -0.46
C ASP A 334 -11.59 -13.13 0.63
N SER A 335 -11.36 -14.44 0.50
CA SER A 335 -11.94 -15.47 1.38
C SER A 335 -11.02 -16.68 1.49
N LEU A 336 -10.68 -17.07 2.72
CA LEU A 336 -9.74 -18.16 3.06
C LEU A 336 -8.29 -17.95 2.58
N PHE A 337 -8.04 -17.38 1.41
CA PHE A 337 -6.71 -17.01 0.92
C PHE A 337 -6.86 -15.94 -0.16
N SER A 338 -5.77 -15.30 -0.52
CA SER A 338 -5.69 -14.40 -1.68
C SER A 338 -4.45 -14.71 -2.50
N PHE A 339 -4.49 -14.35 -3.77
CA PHE A 339 -3.35 -14.43 -4.68
C PHE A 339 -2.97 -13.03 -5.11
N GLU A 340 -1.70 -12.70 -4.95
CA GLU A 340 -1.11 -11.46 -5.44
C GLU A 340 0.05 -11.74 -6.41
N ASN A 341 0.29 -10.78 -7.31
CA ASN A 341 1.43 -10.84 -8.21
C ASN A 341 2.60 -10.12 -7.56
N GLU A 342 3.67 -10.85 -7.27
CA GLU A 342 4.90 -10.25 -6.78
C GLU A 342 6.11 -10.74 -7.56
N GLY A 343 7.22 -10.04 -7.41
CA GLY A 343 8.50 -10.44 -8.00
C GLY A 343 8.92 -11.84 -7.57
N ASP A 344 9.57 -12.59 -8.45
CA ASP A 344 10.25 -13.83 -8.07
C ASP A 344 11.59 -13.52 -7.41
N ILE A 345 11.53 -13.11 -6.14
CA ILE A 345 12.67 -12.51 -5.43
C ILE A 345 13.88 -13.47 -5.28
N GLY A 346 13.68 -14.79 -5.43
CA GLY A 346 14.77 -15.76 -5.41
C GLY A 346 15.45 -16.00 -6.76
N ASP A 347 14.86 -15.55 -7.89
CA ASP A 347 15.38 -15.76 -9.24
C ASP A 347 15.43 -14.45 -10.05
N ASP A 348 14.29 -14.00 -10.58
CA ASP A 348 14.14 -12.71 -11.25
C ASP A 348 13.06 -11.87 -10.55
N PRO A 349 13.45 -10.89 -9.72
CA PRO A 349 12.52 -10.01 -9.00
C PRO A 349 11.57 -9.23 -9.93
N GLN A 350 11.92 -9.08 -11.20
CA GLN A 350 11.07 -8.40 -12.17
C GLN A 350 10.01 -9.34 -12.77
N LYS A 351 10.23 -10.66 -12.75
CA LYS A 351 9.25 -11.63 -13.24
C LYS A 351 8.12 -11.79 -12.21
N GLN A 352 6.92 -11.37 -12.59
CA GLN A 352 5.75 -11.46 -11.72
C GLN A 352 5.28 -12.92 -11.62
N ILE A 353 5.18 -13.46 -10.40
CA ILE A 353 4.67 -14.78 -10.09
C ILE A 353 3.56 -14.70 -9.04
N LEU A 354 2.80 -15.78 -8.87
CA LEU A 354 1.73 -15.82 -7.88
C LEU A 354 2.28 -16.09 -6.49
N TRP A 355 1.83 -15.28 -5.55
CA TRP A 355 2.07 -15.42 -4.11
C TRP A 355 0.73 -15.67 -3.42
N LEU A 356 0.66 -16.73 -2.62
CA LEU A 356 -0.52 -17.11 -1.84
C LEU A 356 -0.41 -16.50 -0.45
N TYR A 357 -1.36 -15.63 -0.12
CA TYR A 357 -1.48 -14.96 1.17
C TYR A 357 -2.58 -15.59 2.02
N GLN A 358 -2.37 -15.57 3.33
CA GLN A 358 -3.44 -15.82 4.29
C GLN A 358 -4.44 -14.65 4.26
N ASP A 359 -5.74 -14.93 4.31
CA ASP A 359 -6.76 -13.89 4.22
C ASP A 359 -8.08 -14.33 4.87
N GLY A 360 -9.08 -13.45 4.83
CA GLY A 360 -10.47 -13.80 5.05
C GLY A 360 -11.00 -13.56 6.46
N LEU A 361 -10.32 -12.76 7.29
CA LEU A 361 -10.82 -12.38 8.62
C LEU A 361 -11.74 -11.16 8.56
N GLY A 362 -12.84 -11.17 9.30
CA GLY A 362 -13.75 -10.04 9.47
C GLY A 362 -13.30 -8.97 10.46
N LEU A 363 -12.39 -9.32 11.39
CA LEU A 363 -11.77 -8.41 12.34
C LEU A 363 -10.31 -8.14 11.97
N PRO A 364 -9.77 -6.95 12.26
CA PRO A 364 -8.50 -6.49 11.69
C PRO A 364 -7.25 -7.19 12.24
N ALA A 365 -7.33 -7.86 13.39
CA ALA A 365 -6.22 -8.61 13.97
C ALA A 365 -6.72 -9.75 14.87
N LYS A 366 -5.86 -10.73 15.16
CA LYS A 366 -6.22 -11.93 15.92
C LYS A 366 -6.65 -11.63 17.35
N GLU A 367 -6.08 -10.60 17.96
CA GLU A 367 -6.37 -10.19 19.34
C GLU A 367 -7.85 -9.85 19.52
N TYR A 368 -8.49 -9.27 18.50
CA TYR A 368 -9.91 -8.93 18.55
C TYR A 368 -10.82 -10.16 18.70
N TYR A 369 -10.38 -11.34 18.26
CA TYR A 369 -11.12 -12.59 18.41
C TYR A 369 -11.06 -13.18 19.83
N ALA A 370 -10.16 -12.67 20.68
CA ALA A 370 -10.07 -13.04 22.10
C ALA A 370 -10.91 -12.12 23.01
N GLU A 371 -11.42 -11.01 22.48
CA GLU A 371 -12.07 -9.95 23.26
C GLU A 371 -13.58 -9.93 23.05
N LYS A 372 -14.33 -10.27 24.12
CA LYS A 372 -15.79 -10.39 24.07
C LYS A 372 -16.51 -9.15 23.54
N THR A 373 -16.02 -7.95 23.92
CA THR A 373 -16.57 -6.66 23.46
C THR A 373 -16.64 -6.57 21.93
N TYR A 374 -15.61 -7.03 21.24
CA TYR A 374 -15.55 -6.97 19.77
C TYR A 374 -16.26 -8.16 19.13
N THR A 375 -16.11 -9.37 19.68
CA THR A 375 -16.77 -10.56 19.13
C THR A 375 -18.28 -10.52 19.27
N ASP A 376 -18.82 -9.93 20.35
CA ASP A 376 -20.27 -9.77 20.54
C ASP A 376 -20.88 -8.87 19.45
N ILE A 377 -20.28 -7.69 19.23
CA ILE A 377 -20.76 -6.74 18.21
C ILE A 377 -20.59 -7.33 16.81
N TYR A 378 -19.49 -8.03 16.55
CA TYR A 378 -19.27 -8.66 15.27
C TYR A 378 -20.29 -9.78 15.00
N THR A 379 -20.62 -10.59 16.01
CA THR A 379 -21.67 -11.62 15.92
C THR A 379 -23.04 -11.00 15.66
N GLU A 380 -23.38 -9.90 16.34
CA GLU A 380 -24.63 -9.17 16.13
C GLU A 380 -24.75 -8.65 14.68
N VAL A 381 -23.67 -8.03 14.17
CA VAL A 381 -23.59 -7.54 12.79
C VAL A 381 -23.75 -8.68 11.79
N MET A 382 -23.07 -9.81 12.00
CA MET A 382 -23.22 -10.98 11.15
C MET A 382 -24.66 -11.52 11.18
N ALA A 383 -25.28 -11.65 12.36
CA ALA A 383 -26.65 -12.15 12.49
C ALA A 383 -27.66 -11.24 11.76
N SER A 384 -27.49 -9.92 11.84
CA SER A 384 -28.33 -8.95 11.13
C SER A 384 -28.20 -9.09 9.60
N ILE A 385 -26.97 -9.17 9.09
CA ILE A 385 -26.70 -9.37 7.67
C ILE A 385 -27.26 -10.72 7.19
N LEU A 386 -27.00 -11.80 7.91
CA LEU A 386 -27.49 -13.16 7.59
C LEU A 386 -29.02 -13.19 7.53
N SER A 387 -29.70 -12.51 8.46
CA SER A 387 -31.16 -12.39 8.45
C SER A 387 -31.68 -11.67 7.21
N THR A 388 -30.90 -10.77 6.62
CA THR A 388 -31.24 -10.08 5.37
C THR A 388 -30.97 -10.99 4.17
N VAL A 389 -29.76 -11.51 4.03
CA VAL A 389 -29.29 -12.21 2.81
C VAL A 389 -29.93 -13.60 2.60
N TYR A 390 -30.33 -14.31 3.68
CA TYR A 390 -31.04 -15.59 3.55
C TYR A 390 -32.54 -15.44 3.30
N ASN A 391 -33.13 -14.28 3.59
CA ASN A 391 -34.54 -14.00 3.32
C ASN A 391 -34.80 -13.32 1.97
N VAL A 392 -33.75 -13.13 1.17
CA VAL A 392 -33.86 -12.65 -0.22
C VAL A 392 -34.61 -13.69 -1.05
N SER A 393 -35.68 -13.29 -1.74
CA SER A 393 -36.35 -14.14 -2.74
C SER A 393 -36.20 -13.58 -4.15
N GLU A 394 -36.25 -14.44 -5.18
CA GLU A 394 -36.20 -14.02 -6.59
C GLU A 394 -37.31 -13.03 -6.97
N SER A 395 -38.47 -13.05 -6.29
CA SER A 395 -39.56 -12.09 -6.54
C SER A 395 -39.22 -10.65 -6.14
N SER A 396 -38.09 -10.43 -5.47
CA SER A 396 -37.57 -9.10 -5.10
C SER A 396 -36.78 -8.43 -6.24
N LEU A 397 -36.50 -9.15 -7.33
CA LEU A 397 -35.70 -8.66 -8.44
C LEU A 397 -36.51 -7.69 -9.32
N SER A 398 -36.07 -6.43 -9.37
CA SER A 398 -36.40 -5.56 -10.51
C SER A 398 -35.52 -5.95 -11.71
N PRO A 399 -36.05 -6.10 -12.93
CA PRO A 399 -35.27 -6.41 -14.15
C PRO A 399 -34.20 -5.37 -14.54
N GLN A 400 -34.02 -4.32 -13.75
CA GLN A 400 -33.16 -3.17 -14.06
C GLN A 400 -31.72 -3.31 -13.54
N PHE A 401 -31.41 -4.32 -12.74
CA PHE A 401 -30.10 -4.45 -12.10
C PHE A 401 -29.26 -5.54 -12.76
N TRP A 402 -28.11 -5.11 -13.30
CA TRP A 402 -27.07 -5.84 -14.01
C TRP A 402 -27.57 -7.05 -14.83
N PRO A 403 -27.64 -6.96 -16.19
CA PRO A 403 -27.86 -8.18 -16.96
C PRO A 403 -26.79 -9.20 -16.58
N SER A 404 -27.09 -10.50 -16.65
CA SER A 404 -26.10 -11.57 -16.61
C SER A 404 -25.11 -11.36 -17.75
N VAL A 405 -24.15 -10.43 -17.58
CA VAL A 405 -23.12 -10.17 -18.57
C VAL A 405 -22.33 -11.46 -18.66
N PRO A 406 -22.10 -12.03 -19.86
CA PRO A 406 -21.26 -13.21 -19.99
C PRO A 406 -19.95 -12.94 -19.26
N HIS A 407 -19.69 -13.75 -18.24
CA HIS A 407 -18.59 -13.52 -17.33
C HIS A 407 -17.28 -13.41 -18.13
N PRO A 408 -16.42 -12.40 -17.85
CA PRO A 408 -15.16 -12.25 -18.57
C PRO A 408 -14.18 -13.40 -18.29
N PHE A 409 -14.48 -14.19 -17.26
CA PHE A 409 -13.74 -15.39 -16.87
C PHE A 409 -14.51 -16.65 -17.33
N PRO A 410 -13.85 -17.60 -18.01
CA PRO A 410 -14.46 -18.85 -18.42
C PRO A 410 -14.66 -19.75 -17.20
N PHE A 411 -15.68 -19.48 -16.39
CA PHE A 411 -15.99 -20.29 -15.23
C PHE A 411 -16.38 -21.72 -15.66
N PRO A 412 -15.92 -22.75 -14.95
CA PRO A 412 -16.44 -24.09 -15.11
C PRO A 412 -17.94 -24.11 -14.77
N GLY A 413 -18.81 -24.26 -15.78
CA GLY A 413 -20.24 -24.48 -15.59
C GLY A 413 -21.15 -23.25 -15.60
N VAL A 414 -20.65 -22.05 -15.94
CA VAL A 414 -21.54 -20.94 -16.32
C VAL A 414 -21.73 -20.98 -17.84
N ILE A 415 -22.66 -21.82 -18.29
CA ILE A 415 -23.14 -21.78 -19.67
C ILE A 415 -24.23 -20.70 -19.74
N PRO A 416 -24.09 -19.67 -20.60
CA PRO A 416 -25.23 -18.84 -20.95
C PRO A 416 -26.22 -19.71 -21.74
N ASP A 417 -27.40 -19.93 -21.18
CA ASP A 417 -28.58 -20.52 -21.83
C ASP A 417 -28.46 -21.97 -22.33
N GLU A 418 -28.00 -22.92 -21.51
CA GLU A 418 -28.45 -24.32 -21.66
C GLU A 418 -29.61 -24.59 -20.69
N PRO A 419 -30.81 -24.94 -21.16
CA PRO A 419 -31.87 -25.38 -20.27
C PRO A 419 -31.42 -26.68 -19.61
N SER A 420 -31.19 -26.64 -18.30
CA SER A 420 -30.97 -27.86 -17.54
C SER A 420 -32.20 -28.75 -17.70
N ASP A 421 -32.06 -29.87 -18.40
CA ASP A 421 -33.07 -30.93 -18.49
C ASP A 421 -33.35 -31.63 -17.13
N GLU A 422 -32.68 -31.18 -16.07
CA GLU A 422 -33.05 -31.50 -14.69
C GLU A 422 -34.24 -30.62 -14.28
N ARG A 423 -35.43 -31.20 -14.46
CA ARG A 423 -36.67 -30.78 -13.81
C ARG A 423 -36.36 -30.42 -12.33
N PRO A 424 -36.70 -29.22 -11.83
CA PRO A 424 -36.52 -28.90 -10.42
C PRO A 424 -37.24 -29.97 -9.60
N PRO A 425 -36.63 -30.51 -8.53
CA PRO A 425 -37.30 -31.49 -7.70
C PRO A 425 -38.62 -30.86 -7.22
N SER A 426 -39.72 -31.47 -7.67
CA SER A 426 -41.05 -31.02 -7.33
C SER A 426 -41.24 -31.18 -5.82
N LYS A 427 -41.66 -30.09 -5.17
CA LYS A 427 -42.02 -29.94 -3.75
C LYS A 427 -40.81 -29.91 -2.82
N ASP A 428 -40.43 -28.69 -2.45
CA ASP A 428 -39.62 -28.41 -1.27
C ASP A 428 -40.12 -29.22 -0.07
N PRO A 429 -39.30 -30.12 0.51
CA PRO A 429 -39.48 -30.44 1.91
C PRO A 429 -39.24 -29.13 2.65
N LYS A 430 -40.25 -28.67 3.39
CA LYS A 430 -40.21 -27.45 4.23
C LYS A 430 -38.80 -27.25 4.84
N SER A 431 -37.97 -26.42 4.21
CA SER A 431 -36.69 -26.03 4.79
C SER A 431 -37.00 -25.13 5.97
N SER A 432 -36.56 -25.50 7.17
CA SER A 432 -36.62 -24.59 8.31
C SER A 432 -35.88 -23.29 7.98
N PRO A 433 -36.38 -22.12 8.42
CA PRO A 433 -35.66 -20.87 8.23
C PRO A 433 -34.31 -20.91 8.96
N VAL A 434 -33.24 -20.44 8.31
CA VAL A 434 -31.91 -20.35 8.91
C VAL A 434 -31.97 -19.52 10.18
N ASN A 435 -31.51 -20.07 11.30
CA ASN A 435 -31.33 -19.28 12.52
C ASN A 435 -30.04 -18.46 12.40
N ALA A 436 -30.19 -17.20 11.97
CA ALA A 436 -29.07 -16.29 11.72
C ALA A 436 -28.17 -16.05 12.95
N GLN A 437 -28.72 -16.11 14.17
CA GLN A 437 -27.94 -15.94 15.40
C GLN A 437 -27.03 -17.14 15.67
N ILE A 438 -27.55 -18.36 15.52
CA ILE A 438 -26.76 -19.59 15.66
C ILE A 438 -25.69 -19.63 14.57
N LEU A 439 -26.06 -19.34 13.32
CA LEU A 439 -25.12 -19.33 12.21
C LEU A 439 -24.02 -18.28 12.38
N ALA A 440 -24.33 -17.08 12.88
CA ALA A 440 -23.34 -16.05 13.19
C ALA A 440 -22.32 -16.50 14.24
N LYS A 441 -22.77 -17.17 15.32
CA LYS A 441 -21.87 -17.75 16.34
C LYS A 441 -20.95 -18.82 15.74
N ARG A 442 -21.48 -19.68 14.85
CA ARG A 442 -20.69 -20.71 14.15
C ARG A 442 -19.67 -20.11 13.18
N ILE A 443 -20.03 -19.06 12.45
CA ILE A 443 -19.10 -18.32 11.59
C ILE A 443 -18.01 -17.64 12.43
N LEU A 444 -18.34 -17.04 13.58
CA LEU A 444 -17.34 -16.51 14.49
C LEU A 444 -16.36 -17.62 14.95
N ALA A 445 -16.86 -18.81 15.25
CA ALA A 445 -16.02 -19.95 15.63
C ALA A 445 -15.08 -20.38 14.49
N LEU A 446 -15.57 -20.41 13.24
CA LEU A 446 -14.74 -20.62 12.05
C LEU A 446 -13.65 -19.54 11.95
N GLU A 447 -14.01 -18.25 12.03
CA GLU A 447 -13.04 -17.17 11.93
C GLU A 447 -12.02 -17.19 13.09
N LYS A 448 -12.39 -17.63 14.30
CA LYS A 448 -11.45 -17.88 15.40
C LYS A 448 -10.42 -18.96 15.03
N LYS A 449 -10.85 -20.07 14.39
CA LYS A 449 -9.93 -21.11 13.89
C LYS A 449 -9.00 -20.55 12.82
N LEU A 450 -9.51 -19.76 11.88
CA LEU A 450 -8.72 -19.10 10.84
C LEU A 450 -7.71 -18.12 11.43
N ALA A 451 -8.14 -17.24 12.34
CA ALA A 451 -7.28 -16.28 13.02
C ALA A 451 -6.13 -16.98 13.76
N LYS A 452 -6.40 -18.09 14.45
CA LYS A 452 -5.36 -18.90 15.11
C LYS A 452 -4.41 -19.59 14.12
N ALA A 453 -4.89 -19.92 12.92
CA ALA A 453 -4.08 -20.56 11.89
C ALA A 453 -3.15 -19.60 11.16
N GLN A 454 -3.55 -18.33 11.03
CA GLN A 454 -2.78 -17.28 10.39
C GLN A 454 -1.41 -17.07 11.07
N ALA A 455 -0.39 -16.65 10.32
CA ALA A 455 0.90 -16.19 10.82
C ALA A 455 0.80 -14.76 11.37
N GLU A 456 1.74 -14.35 12.22
CA GLU A 456 1.81 -12.96 12.73
C GLU A 456 2.38 -12.02 11.65
N PRO A 457 2.06 -10.71 11.67
CA PRO A 457 2.62 -9.74 10.72
C PRO A 457 4.14 -9.74 10.64
N GLU A 458 4.85 -9.93 11.77
CA GLU A 458 6.33 -9.99 11.78
C GLU A 458 6.88 -11.21 11.04
N TYR A 459 6.11 -12.30 10.97
CA TYR A 459 6.47 -13.48 10.18
C TYR A 459 6.32 -13.17 8.69
N LEU A 460 5.24 -12.50 8.30
CA LEU A 460 4.94 -12.20 6.90
C LEU A 460 5.94 -11.18 6.30
N GLY A 461 6.39 -10.20 7.09
CA GLY A 461 7.36 -9.19 6.68
C GLY A 461 8.81 -9.68 6.55
N ASP A 462 9.11 -10.91 7.00
CA ASP A 462 10.45 -11.50 6.93
C ASP A 462 10.57 -12.44 5.72
N PRO A 463 11.27 -12.04 4.63
CA PRO A 463 11.38 -12.85 3.42
C PRO A 463 12.04 -14.21 3.65
N SER A 464 12.85 -14.37 4.71
CA SER A 464 13.41 -15.68 5.09
C SER A 464 12.38 -16.69 5.57
N LYS A 465 11.18 -16.21 5.92
CA LYS A 465 10.04 -16.99 6.38
C LYS A 465 8.90 -17.01 5.38
N SER A 466 8.65 -15.91 4.67
CA SER A 466 7.52 -15.77 3.76
C SER A 466 7.81 -16.17 2.30
N TYR A 467 9.08 -16.32 1.90
CA TYR A 467 9.42 -16.81 0.56
C TYR A 467 9.56 -18.35 0.53
N ASN A 468 8.43 -19.05 0.41
CA ASN A 468 8.40 -20.53 0.28
C ASN A 468 7.90 -20.95 -1.12
N PRO A 469 8.78 -20.98 -2.13
CA PRO A 469 8.38 -21.39 -3.48
C PRO A 469 8.10 -22.90 -3.56
N VAL A 470 6.88 -23.25 -3.95
CA VAL A 470 6.44 -24.63 -4.19
C VAL A 470 6.07 -24.85 -5.65
N LYS A 471 6.32 -26.06 -6.17
CA LYS A 471 5.87 -26.42 -7.53
C LYS A 471 4.35 -26.45 -7.59
N PHE A 472 3.79 -25.97 -8.70
CA PHE A 472 2.34 -25.94 -8.89
C PHE A 472 1.68 -27.31 -8.69
N GLU A 473 2.27 -28.38 -9.25
CA GLU A 473 1.74 -29.74 -9.15
C GLU A 473 1.87 -30.34 -7.73
N THR A 474 2.78 -29.81 -6.91
CA THR A 474 2.89 -30.21 -5.51
C THR A 474 1.76 -29.58 -4.71
N LEU A 475 1.57 -28.27 -4.86
CA LEU A 475 0.48 -27.55 -4.17
C LEU A 475 -0.90 -28.06 -4.58
N GLU A 476 -1.09 -28.38 -5.86
CA GLU A 476 -2.34 -28.99 -6.37
C GLU A 476 -2.70 -30.30 -5.65
N LYS A 477 -1.71 -31.05 -5.15
CA LYS A 477 -1.94 -32.28 -4.37
C LYS A 477 -2.16 -32.02 -2.89
N GLU A 478 -1.59 -30.93 -2.35
CA GLU A 478 -1.74 -30.55 -0.94
C GLU A 478 -3.08 -29.85 -0.67
N LEU A 479 -3.60 -29.10 -1.64
CA LEU A 479 -4.91 -28.47 -1.59
C LEU A 479 -6.00 -29.44 -2.05
N GLU A 480 -6.26 -30.51 -1.30
CA GLU A 480 -7.22 -31.55 -1.71
C GLU A 480 -8.64 -31.00 -1.89
N TRP A 481 -9.04 -30.00 -1.10
CA TRP A 481 -10.35 -29.34 -1.13
C TRP A 481 -10.54 -28.33 -2.28
N LEU A 482 -9.48 -27.93 -2.99
CA LEU A 482 -9.52 -26.97 -4.10
C LEU A 482 -8.98 -27.60 -5.40
N ASP A 483 -9.71 -27.50 -6.50
CA ASP A 483 -9.15 -27.84 -7.81
C ASP A 483 -8.34 -26.63 -8.30
N LEU A 484 -7.08 -26.58 -7.86
CA LEU A 484 -6.18 -25.46 -8.13
C LEU A 484 -6.00 -25.19 -9.63
N ARG A 485 -6.03 -26.24 -10.46
CA ARG A 485 -5.91 -26.10 -11.92
C ARG A 485 -7.15 -25.46 -12.52
N SER A 486 -8.33 -25.90 -12.12
CA SER A 486 -9.59 -25.27 -12.53
C SER A 486 -9.71 -23.83 -12.00
N TYR A 487 -9.27 -23.59 -10.76
CA TYR A 487 -9.21 -22.24 -10.18
C TYR A 487 -8.34 -21.31 -11.04
N VAL A 488 -7.07 -21.65 -11.29
CA VAL A 488 -6.16 -20.82 -12.10
C VAL A 488 -6.67 -20.66 -13.53
N SER A 489 -7.29 -21.69 -14.11
CA SER A 489 -7.86 -21.62 -15.45
C SER A 489 -8.99 -20.59 -15.57
N SER A 490 -9.73 -20.35 -14.48
CA SER A 490 -10.78 -19.33 -14.44
C SER A 490 -10.20 -17.94 -14.70
N PHE A 491 -8.99 -17.64 -14.22
CA PHE A 491 -8.37 -16.32 -14.36
C PHE A 491 -7.41 -16.22 -15.54
N ALA A 492 -6.64 -17.29 -15.79
CA ALA A 492 -5.56 -17.35 -16.76
C ALA A 492 -5.65 -18.66 -17.60
N PRO A 493 -6.61 -18.78 -18.54
CA PRO A 493 -6.94 -20.05 -19.20
C PRO A 493 -5.83 -20.65 -20.07
N ARG A 494 -4.76 -19.90 -20.35
CA ARG A 494 -3.63 -20.33 -21.20
C ARG A 494 -2.28 -20.22 -20.49
N LYS A 495 -2.26 -19.92 -19.19
CA LYS A 495 -1.03 -19.64 -18.46
C LYS A 495 -1.12 -20.25 -17.07
N PHE A 496 -0.34 -21.30 -16.84
CA PHE A 496 -0.19 -21.91 -15.52
C PHE A 496 1.18 -21.53 -14.95
N PRO A 497 1.27 -21.27 -13.63
CA PRO A 497 2.55 -21.03 -12.98
C PRO A 497 3.36 -22.32 -12.91
N GLU A 498 4.68 -22.21 -13.05
CA GLU A 498 5.60 -23.32 -12.74
C GLU A 498 5.73 -23.52 -11.21
N LYS A 499 5.65 -22.41 -10.47
CA LYS A 499 5.73 -22.36 -9.01
C LYS A 499 4.84 -21.26 -8.44
N ILE A 500 4.42 -21.44 -7.20
CA ILE A 500 3.68 -20.48 -6.38
C ILE A 500 4.48 -20.25 -5.11
N VAL A 501 4.56 -19.01 -4.63
CA VAL A 501 5.17 -18.71 -3.32
C VAL A 501 4.10 -18.79 -2.24
N LEU A 502 4.34 -19.58 -1.19
CA LEU A 502 3.48 -19.62 -0.02
C LEU A 502 4.03 -18.68 1.05
N THR A 503 3.27 -17.65 1.42
CA THR A 503 3.69 -16.72 2.49
C THR A 503 3.69 -17.35 3.88
N SER A 504 2.93 -18.42 4.08
CA SER A 504 2.96 -19.26 5.27
C SER A 504 2.56 -20.69 4.92
N GLU A 505 3.53 -21.60 4.90
CA GLU A 505 3.25 -23.04 4.67
C GLU A 505 2.36 -23.62 5.77
N ASP A 506 2.53 -23.15 7.00
CA ASP A 506 1.77 -23.61 8.16
C ASP A 506 0.29 -23.21 8.06
N TYR A 507 0.01 -21.99 7.59
CA TYR A 507 -1.35 -21.55 7.31
C TYR A 507 -2.02 -22.46 6.28
N VAL A 508 -1.35 -22.72 5.15
CA VAL A 508 -1.87 -23.57 4.07
C VAL A 508 -2.21 -24.98 4.59
N LYS A 509 -1.36 -25.56 5.43
CA LYS A 509 -1.61 -26.89 6.04
C LYS A 509 -2.80 -26.88 7.01
N LYS A 510 -2.98 -25.80 7.78
CA LYS A 510 -4.07 -25.66 8.76
C LYS A 510 -5.41 -25.36 8.09
N VAL A 511 -5.45 -24.47 7.10
CA VAL A 511 -6.69 -24.08 6.42
C VAL A 511 -7.31 -25.26 5.66
N VAL A 512 -6.51 -26.17 5.10
CA VAL A 512 -7.00 -27.43 4.52
C VAL A 512 -7.88 -28.19 5.51
N LYS A 513 -7.39 -28.42 6.73
CA LYS A 513 -8.15 -29.14 7.76
C LYS A 513 -9.39 -28.38 8.19
N ILE A 514 -9.25 -27.06 8.40
CA ILE A 514 -10.38 -26.20 8.82
C ILE A 514 -11.51 -26.28 7.80
N VAL A 515 -11.21 -26.15 6.50
CA VAL A 515 -12.22 -26.17 5.43
C VAL A 515 -12.84 -27.55 5.26
N GLU A 516 -12.04 -28.62 5.37
CA GLU A 516 -12.54 -30.00 5.24
C GLU A 516 -13.46 -30.42 6.40
N GLU A 517 -13.19 -29.95 7.62
CA GLU A 517 -13.95 -30.31 8.82
C GLU A 517 -15.18 -29.42 9.07
N GLU A 518 -15.23 -28.22 8.50
CA GLU A 518 -16.33 -27.27 8.73
C GLU A 518 -17.60 -27.64 7.94
N ASP A 519 -18.77 -27.19 8.37
CA ASP A 519 -20.03 -27.46 7.66
C ASP A 519 -20.26 -26.49 6.49
N ASP A 520 -20.85 -26.99 5.40
CA ASP A 520 -21.10 -26.21 4.18
C ASP A 520 -22.01 -24.99 4.45
N ILE A 521 -22.98 -25.08 5.37
CA ILE A 521 -23.82 -23.92 5.74
C ILE A 521 -23.02 -22.80 6.40
N VAL A 522 -22.00 -23.15 7.20
CA VAL A 522 -21.11 -22.19 7.86
C VAL A 522 -20.20 -21.54 6.83
N LEU A 523 -19.63 -22.34 5.89
CA LEU A 523 -18.81 -21.81 4.79
C LEU A 523 -19.63 -20.89 3.86
N GLN A 524 -20.86 -21.28 3.50
CA GLN A 524 -21.74 -20.42 2.69
C GLN A 524 -22.06 -19.12 3.43
N GLY A 525 -22.45 -19.20 4.71
CA GLY A 525 -22.72 -18.03 5.54
C GLY A 525 -21.50 -17.11 5.66
N TYR A 526 -20.31 -17.68 5.83
CA TYR A 526 -19.04 -16.96 5.82
C TYR A 526 -18.83 -16.22 4.49
N PHE A 527 -18.96 -16.89 3.34
CA PHE A 527 -18.83 -16.24 2.02
C PHE A 527 -19.83 -15.10 1.80
N LEU A 528 -21.07 -15.27 2.27
CA LEU A 528 -22.11 -14.23 2.22
C LEU A 528 -21.76 -13.03 3.11
N ILE A 529 -21.25 -13.25 4.33
CA ILE A 529 -20.76 -12.18 5.20
C ILE A 529 -19.57 -11.45 4.57
N ARG A 530 -18.58 -12.17 4.03
CA ARG A 530 -17.43 -11.57 3.34
C ARG A 530 -17.89 -10.67 2.19
N THR A 531 -18.84 -11.14 1.39
CA THR A 531 -19.42 -10.40 0.26
C THR A 531 -20.16 -9.15 0.72
N ALA A 532 -21.09 -9.28 1.67
CA ALA A 532 -21.87 -8.16 2.18
C ALA A 532 -20.99 -7.08 2.80
N MET A 533 -20.00 -7.47 3.61
CA MET A 533 -19.07 -6.53 4.24
C MET A 533 -18.16 -5.84 3.23
N SER A 534 -17.67 -6.56 2.20
CA SER A 534 -16.79 -5.99 1.16
C SER A 534 -17.48 -4.90 0.35
N TYR A 535 -18.80 -5.03 0.14
CA TYR A 535 -19.57 -4.09 -0.68
C TYR A 535 -20.49 -3.15 0.11
N ALA A 536 -20.54 -3.27 1.44
CA ALA A 536 -21.42 -2.47 2.30
C ALA A 536 -21.26 -0.95 2.09
N SER A 537 -20.03 -0.48 1.87
CA SER A 537 -19.75 0.95 1.70
C SER A 537 -20.34 1.56 0.42
N TYR A 538 -20.72 0.73 -0.56
CA TYR A 538 -21.31 1.16 -1.83
C TYR A 538 -22.85 1.17 -1.82
N LEU A 539 -23.47 0.80 -0.70
CA LEU A 539 -24.91 0.92 -0.51
C LEU A 539 -25.30 2.33 -0.03
N GLY A 540 -26.60 2.64 -0.10
CA GLY A 540 -27.15 3.84 0.50
C GLY A 540 -26.85 3.93 2.00
N PRO A 541 -26.56 5.13 2.53
CA PRO A 541 -26.20 5.30 3.94
C PRO A 541 -27.29 4.84 4.93
N ASN A 542 -28.54 4.72 4.50
CA ASN A 542 -29.66 4.28 5.33
C ASN A 542 -30.03 2.80 5.13
N VAL A 543 -29.24 2.06 4.34
CA VAL A 543 -29.41 0.61 4.15
C VAL A 543 -28.82 -0.15 5.33
N GLN A 544 -29.59 -1.08 5.91
CA GLN A 544 -29.24 -1.78 7.16
C GLN A 544 -27.85 -2.45 7.11
N ILE A 545 -27.53 -3.17 6.02
CA ILE A 545 -26.22 -3.82 5.85
C ILE A 545 -25.06 -2.82 5.97
N ARG A 546 -25.21 -1.62 5.39
CA ARG A 546 -24.21 -0.56 5.51
C ARG A 546 -24.13 -0.01 6.93
N GLN A 547 -25.28 0.19 7.59
CA GLN A 547 -25.31 0.65 8.97
C GLN A 547 -24.66 -0.35 9.93
N ASP A 548 -24.84 -1.65 9.70
CA ASP A 548 -24.20 -2.71 10.49
C ASP A 548 -22.67 -2.71 10.29
N ALA A 549 -22.20 -2.58 9.06
CA ALA A 549 -20.77 -2.45 8.76
C ALA A 549 -20.17 -1.15 9.37
N GLU A 550 -20.88 -0.03 9.25
CA GLU A 550 -20.48 1.25 9.87
C GLU A 550 -20.47 1.13 11.40
N LYS A 551 -21.42 0.41 12.01
CA LYS A 551 -21.46 0.15 13.46
C LYS A 551 -20.20 -0.57 13.92
N LEU A 552 -19.81 -1.65 13.24
CA LEU A 552 -18.59 -2.38 13.56
C LEU A 552 -17.35 -1.50 13.39
N LYS A 553 -17.22 -0.81 12.25
CA LYS A 553 -16.10 0.10 11.96
C LYS A 553 -15.97 1.20 13.02
N ASN A 554 -17.08 1.81 13.42
CA ASN A 554 -17.11 2.86 14.42
C ASN A 554 -16.62 2.37 15.78
N THR A 555 -17.05 1.17 16.20
CA THR A 555 -16.56 0.52 17.42
C THR A 555 -15.06 0.25 17.36
N LEU A 556 -14.57 -0.33 16.26
CA LEU A 556 -13.14 -0.66 16.08
C LEU A 556 -12.25 0.59 16.08
N THR A 557 -12.77 1.73 15.62
CA THR A 557 -12.00 2.99 15.49
C THR A 557 -12.25 3.99 16.62
N GLY A 558 -13.17 3.70 17.55
CA GLY A 558 -13.56 4.60 18.63
C GLY A 558 -14.38 5.81 18.18
N VAL A 559 -14.98 5.74 16.99
CA VAL A 559 -15.91 6.75 16.48
C VAL A 559 -17.27 6.55 17.11
N LYS A 560 -17.88 7.63 17.63
CA LYS A 560 -19.23 7.54 18.21
C LYS A 560 -20.24 7.22 17.10
N GLN A 561 -21.15 6.28 17.39
CA GLN A 561 -22.19 5.85 16.47
C GLN A 561 -23.04 7.03 15.96
N GLY A 562 -23.46 6.96 14.70
CA GLY A 562 -24.24 7.99 14.03
C GLY A 562 -23.43 9.17 13.46
N ASN A 563 -22.13 9.28 13.75
CA ASN A 563 -21.28 10.26 13.07
C ASN A 563 -20.83 9.73 11.71
N ARG A 564 -21.05 10.53 10.67
CA ARG A 564 -20.62 10.22 9.30
C ARG A 564 -19.58 11.24 8.82
N PRO A 565 -18.59 10.83 8.03
CA PRO A 565 -17.69 11.75 7.34
C PRO A 565 -18.46 12.62 6.32
N GLU A 566 -17.83 13.70 5.87
CA GLU A 566 -18.35 14.53 4.77
C GLU A 566 -18.53 13.66 3.52
N ARG A 567 -19.70 13.72 2.87
CA ARG A 567 -20.01 12.86 1.71
C ARG A 567 -19.03 13.07 0.56
N GLU A 568 -18.63 14.32 0.32
CA GLU A 568 -17.62 14.66 -0.69
C GLU A 568 -16.29 13.95 -0.41
N GLU A 569 -15.82 13.91 0.84
CA GLU A 569 -14.59 13.20 1.22
C GLU A 569 -14.72 11.69 0.92
N VAL A 570 -15.86 11.09 1.28
CA VAL A 570 -16.15 9.67 0.98
C VAL A 570 -16.11 9.41 -0.53
N CYS A 571 -16.79 10.24 -1.30
CA CYS A 571 -16.87 10.07 -2.75
C CYS A 571 -15.55 10.31 -3.45
N LEU A 572 -14.71 11.25 -2.99
CA LEU A 572 -13.36 11.46 -3.53
C LEU A 572 -12.43 10.27 -3.23
N ASN A 573 -12.57 9.61 -2.07
CA ASN A 573 -11.86 8.35 -1.79
C ASN A 573 -12.29 7.25 -2.76
N HIS A 574 -13.59 7.13 -3.06
CA HIS A 574 -14.09 6.19 -4.06
C HIS A 574 -13.61 6.51 -5.48
N VAL A 575 -13.51 7.78 -5.85
CA VAL A 575 -12.91 8.21 -7.13
C VAL A 575 -11.45 7.76 -7.21
N SER A 576 -10.66 7.98 -6.16
CA SER A 576 -9.25 7.55 -6.11
C SER A 576 -9.11 6.02 -6.18
N ALA A 577 -10.00 5.28 -5.53
CA ALA A 577 -10.01 3.81 -5.57
C ALA A 577 -10.38 3.26 -6.96
N ALA A 578 -11.37 3.84 -7.65
CA ALA A 578 -11.84 3.32 -8.93
C ALA A 578 -10.99 3.75 -10.13
N VAL A 579 -10.53 4.99 -10.13
CA VAL A 579 -9.88 5.64 -11.28
C VAL A 579 -8.72 6.56 -10.86
N GLY A 580 -7.95 6.12 -9.88
CA GLY A 580 -6.88 6.89 -9.23
C GLY A 580 -5.85 7.52 -10.17
N HIS A 581 -5.45 6.87 -11.26
CA HIS A 581 -4.53 7.51 -12.22
C HIS A 581 -5.17 8.69 -12.95
N LEU A 582 -6.50 8.70 -13.15
CA LEU A 582 -7.21 9.85 -13.71
C LEU A 582 -7.26 11.00 -12.70
N ALA A 583 -7.56 10.69 -11.43
CA ALA A 583 -7.59 11.67 -10.35
C ALA A 583 -6.21 12.30 -10.13
N GLY A 584 -5.17 11.47 -10.11
CA GLY A 584 -3.78 11.89 -10.02
C GLY A 584 -3.34 12.78 -11.19
N ALA A 585 -3.81 12.51 -12.42
CA ALA A 585 -3.50 13.36 -13.58
C ALA A 585 -4.07 14.78 -13.42
N GLU A 586 -5.32 14.91 -12.99
CA GLU A 586 -5.95 16.20 -12.74
C GLU A 586 -5.29 16.93 -11.55
N PHE A 587 -4.93 16.20 -10.50
CA PHE A 587 -4.17 16.75 -9.37
C PHE A 587 -2.81 17.30 -9.83
N VAL A 588 -2.02 16.52 -10.57
CA VAL A 588 -0.69 16.92 -11.07
C VAL A 588 -0.79 18.18 -11.94
N LYS A 589 -1.77 18.22 -12.87
CA LYS A 589 -2.03 19.36 -13.75
C LYS A 589 -2.28 20.67 -12.98
N LYS A 590 -2.88 20.59 -11.79
CA LYS A 590 -3.29 21.75 -10.97
C LYS A 590 -2.28 22.10 -9.87
N ALA A 591 -1.73 21.10 -9.19
CA ALA A 591 -1.04 21.24 -7.91
C ALA A 591 0.47 21.01 -7.98
N PHE A 592 0.97 20.36 -9.05
CA PHE A 592 2.35 19.93 -9.16
C PHE A 592 3.03 20.54 -10.39
N THR A 593 3.26 21.85 -10.34
CA THR A 593 3.91 22.63 -11.40
C THR A 593 5.23 23.25 -10.94
N GLY A 594 6.05 23.72 -11.89
CA GLY A 594 7.30 24.44 -11.61
C GLY A 594 8.45 23.55 -11.15
N ASP A 595 9.30 24.09 -10.27
CA ASP A 595 10.58 23.48 -9.87
C ASP A 595 10.46 22.44 -8.73
N SER A 596 9.24 22.12 -8.27
CA SER A 596 9.03 21.20 -7.14
C SER A 596 9.66 19.83 -7.35
N LYS A 597 9.55 19.27 -8.57
CA LYS A 597 10.16 17.98 -8.91
C LYS A 597 11.68 18.04 -8.79
N ASN A 598 12.32 19.02 -9.44
CA ASN A 598 13.77 19.18 -9.44
C ASN A 598 14.31 19.39 -8.01
N LYS A 599 13.64 20.22 -7.21
CA LYS A 599 14.10 20.51 -5.84
C LYS A 599 13.92 19.32 -4.90
N ALA A 600 12.86 18.53 -5.07
CA ALA A 600 12.69 17.28 -4.33
C ALA A 600 13.76 16.24 -4.74
N GLU A 601 14.04 16.13 -6.04
CA GLU A 601 15.09 15.26 -6.57
C GLU A 601 16.47 15.60 -6.01
N ASP A 602 16.85 16.89 -5.96
CA ASP A 602 18.11 17.33 -5.34
C ASP A 602 18.24 16.88 -3.88
N VAL A 603 17.16 17.00 -3.09
CA VAL A 603 17.15 16.58 -1.68
C VAL A 603 17.36 15.07 -1.56
N ILE A 604 16.66 14.27 -2.38
CA ILE A 604 16.78 12.81 -2.41
C ILE A 604 18.21 12.39 -2.78
N LEU A 605 18.77 12.96 -3.86
CA LEU A 605 20.12 12.63 -4.31
C LEU A 605 21.18 12.99 -3.27
N ASN A 606 21.03 14.14 -2.59
CA ASN A 606 21.92 14.54 -1.50
C ASN A 606 21.85 13.58 -0.30
N ILE A 607 20.67 13.02 -0.01
CA ILE A 607 20.46 12.01 1.04
C ILE A 607 21.13 10.69 0.67
N ILE A 608 20.93 10.20 -0.56
CA ILE A 608 21.60 8.98 -1.06
C ILE A 608 23.12 9.13 -0.97
N ASP A 609 23.64 10.28 -1.39
CA ASP A 609 25.08 10.56 -1.33
C ASP A 609 25.60 10.69 0.11
N ALA A 610 24.82 11.25 1.04
CA ALA A 610 25.17 11.27 2.45
C ALA A 610 25.23 9.85 3.03
N PHE A 611 24.25 9.01 2.72
CA PHE A 611 24.21 7.62 3.16
C PHE A 611 25.40 6.82 2.64
N LYS A 612 25.73 6.93 1.34
CA LYS A 612 26.91 6.28 0.76
C LYS A 612 28.22 6.66 1.46
N ARG A 613 28.39 7.94 1.80
CA ARG A 613 29.57 8.41 2.57
C ARG A 613 29.59 7.86 4.00
N LYS A 614 28.42 7.57 4.57
CA LYS A 614 28.27 7.05 5.92
C LYS A 614 28.55 5.55 5.97
N LEU A 615 28.02 4.77 5.03
CA LEU A 615 28.20 3.31 4.93
C LEU A 615 29.68 2.87 5.03
N VAL A 616 30.59 3.56 4.34
CA VAL A 616 32.02 3.21 4.35
C VAL A 616 32.76 3.57 5.65
N LYS A 617 32.09 4.28 6.58
CA LYS A 617 32.63 4.71 7.88
C LYS A 617 31.99 4.01 9.06
N LEU A 618 30.99 3.16 8.82
CA LEU A 618 30.30 2.43 9.89
C LEU A 618 31.27 1.44 10.55
N PRO A 619 31.52 1.56 11.87
CA PRO A 619 32.52 0.72 12.55
C PRO A 619 32.09 -0.75 12.68
N TRP A 620 30.79 -1.02 12.53
CA TRP A 620 30.19 -2.34 12.68
C TRP A 620 30.03 -3.10 11.37
N MET A 621 30.24 -2.43 10.23
CA MET A 621 30.12 -3.01 8.91
C MET A 621 31.52 -3.22 8.32
N ASP A 622 31.81 -4.44 7.87
CA ASP A 622 33.09 -4.73 7.21
C ASP A 622 33.19 -4.05 5.84
N LYS A 623 34.43 -3.93 5.31
CA LYS A 623 34.69 -3.22 4.05
C LYS A 623 34.00 -3.83 2.84
N GLU A 624 33.82 -5.15 2.80
CA GLU A 624 33.17 -5.84 1.68
C GLU A 624 31.66 -5.57 1.69
N SER A 625 31.01 -5.76 2.85
CA SER A 625 29.59 -5.47 3.03
C SER A 625 29.29 -3.99 2.77
N ALA A 626 30.14 -3.07 3.26
CA ALA A 626 29.99 -1.64 3.00
C ALA A 626 30.09 -1.30 1.51
N ARG A 627 31.02 -1.92 0.77
CA ARG A 627 31.15 -1.73 -0.69
C ARG A 627 29.89 -2.19 -1.42
N LEU A 628 29.32 -3.32 -1.02
CA LEU A 628 28.08 -3.82 -1.62
C LEU A 628 26.88 -2.95 -1.23
N ALA A 629 26.83 -2.42 0.00
CA ALA A 629 25.75 -1.54 0.44
C ALA A 629 25.77 -0.22 -0.33
N VAL A 630 26.97 0.34 -0.56
CA VAL A 630 27.16 1.49 -1.45
C VAL A 630 26.66 1.18 -2.86
N ARG A 631 26.98 -0.01 -3.40
CA ARG A 631 26.48 -0.42 -4.71
C ARG A 631 24.95 -0.50 -4.76
N LYS A 632 24.31 -1.02 -3.71
CA LYS A 632 22.84 -1.03 -3.61
C LYS A 632 22.29 0.40 -3.65
N ALA A 633 22.84 1.29 -2.83
CA ALA A 633 22.45 2.70 -2.80
C ALA A 633 22.69 3.42 -4.14
N ASP A 634 23.74 3.06 -4.88
CA ASP A 634 24.05 3.63 -6.21
C ASP A 634 23.01 3.26 -7.29
N VAL A 635 22.35 2.12 -7.15
CA VAL A 635 21.40 1.61 -8.15
C VAL A 635 19.95 1.70 -7.68
N ILE A 636 19.69 2.32 -6.53
CA ILE A 636 18.32 2.68 -6.11
C ILE A 636 17.76 3.69 -7.11
N THR A 637 16.53 3.44 -7.57
CA THR A 637 15.84 4.33 -8.51
C THR A 637 14.88 5.27 -7.76
N PRO A 638 15.14 6.58 -7.70
CA PRO A 638 14.17 7.53 -7.15
C PRO A 638 13.08 7.87 -8.18
N LYS A 639 11.82 7.78 -7.78
CA LYS A 639 10.65 8.17 -8.58
C LYS A 639 9.91 9.32 -7.91
N ILE A 640 9.68 10.43 -8.63
CA ILE A 640 9.19 11.68 -8.04
C ILE A 640 7.98 12.22 -8.83
N GLY A 641 6.92 12.55 -8.11
CA GLY A 641 5.73 13.22 -8.62
C GLY A 641 4.65 12.26 -9.14
N TYR A 642 4.90 11.59 -10.27
CA TYR A 642 3.87 10.82 -10.97
C TYR A 642 4.42 9.70 -11.87
N PRO A 643 3.62 8.64 -12.14
CA PRO A 643 4.03 7.53 -13.00
C PRO A 643 4.16 7.90 -14.48
N LEU A 644 5.12 7.22 -15.13
CA LEU A 644 5.29 7.22 -16.58
C LEU A 644 4.49 6.09 -17.26
N TYR A 645 4.03 5.09 -16.49
CA TYR A 645 3.07 4.08 -16.94
C TYR A 645 1.96 3.80 -15.90
N PRO A 646 0.67 3.90 -16.27
CA PRO A 646 0.22 4.66 -17.44
C PRO A 646 0.74 6.10 -17.37
N ASN A 647 1.04 6.72 -18.51
CA ASN A 647 1.63 8.06 -18.52
C ASN A 647 0.60 9.08 -18.01
N THR A 648 0.85 9.59 -16.81
CA THR A 648 -0.02 10.55 -16.09
C THR A 648 -0.34 11.81 -16.91
N THR A 649 0.58 12.22 -17.79
CA THR A 649 0.45 13.44 -18.59
C THR A 649 -0.20 13.21 -19.97
N SER A 650 -0.55 11.96 -20.30
CA SER A 650 -1.11 11.59 -21.60
C SER A 650 -2.56 11.08 -21.46
N PRO A 651 -3.57 11.87 -21.89
CA PRO A 651 -4.96 11.43 -21.87
C PRO A 651 -5.19 10.11 -22.62
N LEU A 652 -4.49 9.91 -23.74
CA LEU A 652 -4.55 8.66 -24.53
C LEU A 652 -3.98 7.46 -23.76
N SER A 653 -2.86 7.63 -23.03
CA SER A 653 -2.30 6.54 -22.22
C SER A 653 -3.28 6.13 -21.12
N LEU A 654 -3.90 7.11 -20.46
CA LEU A 654 -4.86 6.88 -19.40
C LEU A 654 -6.16 6.23 -19.92
N GLN A 655 -6.67 6.69 -21.06
CA GLN A 655 -7.85 6.09 -21.71
C GLN A 655 -7.60 4.62 -22.07
N ARG A 656 -6.40 4.30 -22.59
CA ARG A 656 -6.02 2.91 -22.89
C ARG A 656 -5.95 2.06 -21.62
N TYR A 657 -5.40 2.59 -20.54
CA TYR A 657 -5.29 1.89 -19.26
C TYR A 657 -6.66 1.50 -18.68
N TYR A 658 -7.67 2.36 -18.84
CA TYR A 658 -9.05 2.14 -18.40
C TYR A 658 -10.00 1.71 -19.53
N SER A 659 -9.48 1.20 -20.65
CA SER A 659 -10.28 0.88 -21.85
C SER A 659 -11.28 -0.25 -21.62
N ARG A 660 -11.01 -1.18 -20.71
CA ARG A 660 -11.91 -2.29 -20.33
C ARG A 660 -12.93 -1.90 -19.26
N LEU A 661 -12.74 -0.77 -18.58
CA LEU A 661 -13.65 -0.33 -17.54
C LEU A 661 -14.86 0.34 -18.19
N VAL A 662 -16.06 -0.19 -17.98
CA VAL A 662 -17.32 0.44 -18.39
C VAL A 662 -18.04 0.89 -17.13
N LEU A 663 -18.36 2.17 -17.03
CA LEU A 663 -19.10 2.72 -15.90
C LEU A 663 -20.51 3.08 -16.35
N ASN A 664 -21.51 2.61 -15.60
CA ASN A 664 -22.92 2.86 -15.86
C ASN A 664 -23.43 3.85 -14.81
N LYS A 665 -24.03 4.95 -15.27
CA LYS A 665 -24.61 5.97 -14.40
C LYS A 665 -25.76 5.37 -13.57
N GLY A 666 -25.79 5.65 -12.28
CA GLY A 666 -26.78 5.17 -11.33
C GLY A 666 -26.57 3.73 -10.84
N ASP A 667 -25.47 3.07 -11.23
CA ASP A 667 -25.12 1.70 -10.81
C ASP A 667 -23.84 1.71 -9.98
N PHE A 668 -23.87 2.38 -8.82
CA PHE A 668 -22.67 2.64 -8.01
C PHE A 668 -21.98 1.35 -7.52
N LEU A 669 -22.74 0.42 -6.92
CA LEU A 669 -22.18 -0.86 -6.47
C LEU A 669 -21.68 -1.71 -7.65
N GLY A 670 -22.47 -1.82 -8.73
CA GLY A 670 -22.04 -2.56 -9.92
C GLY A 670 -20.81 -1.95 -10.58
N ASN A 671 -20.66 -0.62 -10.56
CA ASN A 671 -19.44 0.06 -11.01
C ASN A 671 -18.20 -0.45 -10.25
N PHE A 672 -18.29 -0.62 -8.93
CA PHE A 672 -17.19 -1.16 -8.13
C PHE A 672 -16.96 -2.65 -8.34
N VAL A 673 -18.00 -3.44 -8.63
CA VAL A 673 -17.81 -4.82 -9.10
C VAL A 673 -16.99 -4.85 -10.39
N ARG A 674 -17.32 -3.98 -11.38
CA ARG A 674 -16.59 -3.89 -12.65
C ARG A 674 -15.16 -3.37 -12.50
N VAL A 675 -14.91 -2.47 -11.54
CA VAL A 675 -13.56 -2.02 -11.18
C VAL A 675 -12.73 -3.22 -10.71
N ASN A 676 -13.24 -3.97 -9.73
CA ASN A 676 -12.54 -5.14 -9.19
C ASN A 676 -12.29 -6.20 -10.26
N GLU A 677 -13.28 -6.50 -11.11
CA GLU A 677 -13.10 -7.44 -12.22
C GLU A 677 -12.01 -7.00 -13.19
N MET A 678 -11.97 -5.70 -13.53
CA MET A 678 -10.97 -5.14 -14.43
C MET A 678 -9.57 -5.20 -13.84
N ASP A 679 -9.43 -4.98 -12.53
CA ASP A 679 -8.16 -5.13 -11.82
C ASP A 679 -7.71 -6.59 -11.74
N LYS A 680 -8.62 -7.55 -11.46
CA LYS A 680 -8.30 -8.98 -11.50
C LYS A 680 -7.95 -9.46 -12.92
N ILE A 681 -8.60 -8.93 -13.95
CA ILE A 681 -8.21 -9.17 -15.35
C ILE A 681 -6.79 -8.65 -15.61
N ARG A 682 -6.45 -7.44 -15.16
CA ARG A 682 -5.11 -6.87 -15.34
C ARG A 682 -4.07 -7.75 -14.63
N GLN A 683 -4.29 -8.04 -13.36
CA GLN A 683 -3.44 -8.89 -12.54
C GLN A 683 -3.19 -10.25 -13.23
N TRP A 684 -4.23 -11.00 -13.56
CA TRP A 684 -4.08 -12.38 -14.01
C TRP A 684 -3.79 -12.55 -15.51
N GLN A 685 -4.26 -11.64 -16.37
CA GLN A 685 -4.14 -11.79 -17.82
C GLN A 685 -3.04 -10.91 -18.43
N VAL A 686 -2.69 -9.80 -17.79
CA VAL A 686 -1.71 -8.83 -18.31
C VAL A 686 -0.39 -8.92 -17.56
N GLU A 687 -0.43 -9.00 -16.23
CA GLU A 687 0.77 -8.87 -15.36
C GLU A 687 1.35 -10.21 -14.94
N PHE A 688 0.52 -11.22 -14.66
CA PHE A 688 0.99 -12.53 -14.23
C PHE A 688 1.95 -13.13 -15.25
N GLY A 689 3.17 -13.49 -14.81
CA GLY A 689 4.23 -14.11 -15.59
C GLY A 689 4.81 -13.26 -16.71
N VAL A 690 4.62 -11.94 -16.68
CA VAL A 690 5.40 -11.00 -17.50
C VAL A 690 6.41 -10.26 -16.62
N LEU A 691 7.36 -9.58 -17.25
CA LEU A 691 8.26 -8.68 -16.52
C LEU A 691 7.49 -7.43 -16.09
N ARG A 692 7.70 -7.00 -14.86
CA ARG A 692 7.13 -5.77 -14.29
C ARG A 692 7.53 -4.58 -15.15
N ASN A 693 6.58 -3.67 -15.37
CA ASN A 693 6.90 -2.40 -16.00
C ASN A 693 7.48 -1.45 -14.96
N ARG A 694 8.78 -1.17 -15.03
CA ARG A 694 9.45 -0.29 -14.06
C ARG A 694 8.97 1.17 -14.09
N ASP A 695 8.16 1.56 -15.07
CA ASP A 695 7.51 2.88 -15.09
C ASP A 695 6.19 2.92 -14.28
N SER A 696 5.68 1.77 -13.81
CA SER A 696 4.48 1.68 -12.97
C SER A 696 4.76 1.99 -11.51
N TRP A 697 3.72 2.40 -10.80
CA TRP A 697 3.77 2.82 -9.40
C TRP A 697 2.72 2.05 -8.59
N LEU A 698 2.99 1.82 -7.30
CA LEU A 698 2.06 1.20 -6.36
C LEU A 698 1.06 2.20 -5.75
N MET A 699 1.26 3.50 -5.98
CA MET A 699 0.43 4.59 -5.47
C MET A 699 0.05 5.57 -6.58
N ASN A 700 -1.10 6.23 -6.42
CA ASN A 700 -1.52 7.31 -7.31
C ASN A 700 -0.72 8.59 -7.04
N ALA A 701 -0.65 9.49 -8.03
CA ALA A 701 0.14 10.71 -7.91
C ALA A 701 -0.37 11.69 -6.84
N ASP A 702 -1.66 11.66 -6.50
CA ASP A 702 -2.31 12.51 -5.50
C ASP A 702 -2.18 11.98 -4.06
N THR A 703 -1.67 10.76 -3.88
CA THR A 703 -1.50 10.12 -2.58
C THR A 703 -0.53 10.90 -1.68
N VAL A 704 -0.90 11.08 -0.40
CA VAL A 704 -0.03 11.67 0.62
C VAL A 704 0.66 10.54 1.37
N ASN A 705 1.67 9.96 0.74
CA ASN A 705 2.51 8.91 1.31
C ASN A 705 3.83 8.82 0.52
N ALA A 706 4.71 7.89 0.90
CA ALA A 706 5.87 7.46 0.12
C ALA A 706 6.05 5.94 0.30
N TYR A 707 6.90 5.31 -0.50
CA TYR A 707 7.23 3.89 -0.32
C TYR A 707 8.61 3.52 -0.89
N GLU A 708 9.15 2.41 -0.39
CA GLU A 708 10.26 1.65 -0.97
C GLU A 708 9.75 0.30 -1.46
N SER A 709 10.30 -0.18 -2.59
CA SER A 709 10.02 -1.53 -3.08
C SER A 709 11.32 -2.35 -3.15
N PRO A 710 11.50 -3.36 -2.28
CA PRO A 710 12.76 -4.10 -2.21
C PRO A 710 13.11 -4.85 -3.49
N ALA A 711 12.10 -5.43 -4.16
CA ALA A 711 12.27 -6.22 -5.38
C ALA A 711 12.64 -5.34 -6.60
N ASP A 712 12.17 -4.10 -6.63
CA ASP A 712 12.46 -3.15 -7.71
C ASP A 712 13.67 -2.25 -7.40
N ASN A 713 14.08 -2.21 -6.13
CA ASN A 713 15.11 -1.34 -5.58
C ASN A 713 14.83 0.13 -5.96
N GLU A 714 13.65 0.61 -5.58
CA GLU A 714 13.18 1.95 -5.88
C GLU A 714 12.53 2.63 -4.67
N ILE A 715 12.63 3.95 -4.62
CA ILE A 715 11.99 4.81 -3.61
C ILE A 715 11.10 5.82 -4.32
N VAL A 716 9.86 5.98 -3.87
CA VAL A 716 8.82 6.64 -4.64
C VAL A 716 8.08 7.71 -3.82
N PHE A 717 7.97 8.90 -4.39
CA PHE A 717 7.40 10.09 -3.75
C PHE A 717 6.32 10.71 -4.64
N PRO A 718 5.04 10.34 -4.47
CA PRO A 718 3.90 10.99 -5.11
C PRO A 718 3.88 12.51 -4.96
N ALA A 719 3.34 13.20 -5.96
CA ALA A 719 3.15 14.64 -5.93
C ALA A 719 2.28 15.09 -4.73
N GLY A 720 1.39 14.21 -4.25
CA GLY A 720 0.51 14.46 -3.12
C GLY A 720 1.24 14.73 -1.80
N ILE A 721 2.37 14.05 -1.52
CA ILE A 721 3.18 14.33 -0.32
C ILE A 721 4.09 15.56 -0.48
N LEU A 722 4.32 16.03 -1.70
CA LEU A 722 5.16 17.20 -2.00
C LEU A 722 4.41 18.52 -1.78
N GLN A 723 3.71 18.62 -0.65
CA GLN A 723 2.90 19.75 -0.21
C GLN A 723 3.22 20.12 1.25
N PRO A 724 2.98 21.35 1.72
CA PRO A 724 3.10 21.69 3.14
C PRO A 724 2.20 20.80 4.02
N PRO A 725 2.63 20.38 5.23
CA PRO A 725 3.84 20.77 5.93
C PRO A 725 5.11 19.97 5.54
N PHE A 726 5.04 19.06 4.57
CA PHE A 726 6.17 18.20 4.20
C PHE A 726 7.16 18.91 3.28
N PHE A 727 6.66 19.62 2.26
CA PHE A 727 7.51 20.21 1.23
C PHE A 727 6.93 21.48 0.62
N SER A 728 7.82 22.40 0.25
CA SER A 728 7.56 23.48 -0.71
C SER A 728 8.89 23.92 -1.30
N ALA A 729 8.99 24.04 -2.63
CA ALA A 729 10.23 24.44 -3.31
C ALA A 729 10.81 25.78 -2.82
N LYS A 730 9.98 26.63 -2.17
CA LYS A 730 10.36 27.96 -1.68
C LYS A 730 10.91 27.98 -0.25
N TRP A 731 10.86 26.87 0.46
CA TRP A 731 11.28 26.82 1.87
C TRP A 731 12.80 26.85 2.04
N PRO A 732 13.30 27.28 3.21
CA PRO A 732 14.69 27.10 3.60
C PRO A 732 15.09 25.61 3.64
N SER A 733 16.37 25.33 3.35
CA SER A 733 16.89 23.96 3.25
C SER A 733 16.70 23.13 4.53
N TYR A 734 16.87 23.71 5.73
CA TYR A 734 16.65 22.97 6.98
C TYR A 734 15.22 22.42 7.14
N LEU A 735 14.21 23.06 6.55
CA LEU A 735 12.85 22.52 6.51
C LEU A 735 12.68 21.47 5.42
N HIS A 736 13.31 21.66 4.25
CA HIS A 736 13.34 20.62 3.20
C HIS A 736 13.89 19.31 3.75
N TYR A 737 15.03 19.35 4.44
CA TYR A 737 15.66 18.15 4.96
C TYR A 737 15.01 17.64 6.25
N GLY A 738 14.53 18.52 7.13
CA GLY A 738 13.89 18.11 8.38
C GLY A 738 12.50 17.50 8.21
N ALA A 739 11.76 17.90 7.17
CA ALA A 739 10.45 17.32 6.85
C ALA A 739 10.56 16.31 5.69
N PHE A 740 10.51 16.76 4.44
CA PHE A 740 10.57 15.87 3.27
C PHE A 740 11.85 15.02 3.23
N GLY A 741 13.01 15.57 3.61
CA GLY A 741 14.26 14.81 3.64
C GLY A 741 14.26 13.71 4.70
N ALA A 742 13.52 13.87 5.80
CA ALA A 742 13.34 12.78 6.76
C ALA A 742 12.51 11.65 6.15
N VAL A 743 11.46 11.97 5.38
CA VAL A 743 10.69 10.98 4.60
C VAL A 743 11.57 10.31 3.54
N ALA A 744 12.36 11.08 2.78
CA ALA A 744 13.25 10.51 1.76
C ALA A 744 14.35 9.63 2.34
N ALA A 745 14.90 9.98 3.51
CA ALA A 745 15.84 9.13 4.21
C ALA A 745 15.19 7.90 4.82
N HIS A 746 13.92 8.00 5.24
CA HIS A 746 13.13 6.87 5.71
C HIS A 746 12.96 5.81 4.62
N GLU A 747 12.51 6.22 3.42
CA GLU A 747 12.40 5.29 2.28
C GLU A 747 13.76 4.70 1.87
N LEU A 748 14.84 5.50 1.90
CA LEU A 748 16.17 4.98 1.63
C LEU A 748 16.59 3.91 2.67
N CYS A 749 16.26 4.13 3.94
CA CYS A 749 16.57 3.19 5.01
C CYS A 749 15.77 1.87 4.89
N HIS A 750 14.57 1.87 4.31
CA HIS A 750 13.82 0.63 4.05
C HIS A 750 14.61 -0.34 3.16
N ALA A 751 15.33 0.16 2.15
CA ALA A 751 16.20 -0.67 1.33
C ALA A 751 17.33 -1.36 2.13
N PHE A 752 17.53 -1.01 3.40
CA PHE A 752 18.53 -1.60 4.28
C PHE A 752 17.96 -2.04 5.64
N ASP A 753 16.65 -1.99 5.86
CA ASP A 753 16.05 -2.40 7.13
C ASP A 753 16.04 -3.93 7.33
N ASN A 754 15.32 -4.43 8.33
CA ASN A 754 15.27 -5.87 8.63
C ASN A 754 14.77 -6.73 7.46
N SER A 755 13.95 -6.16 6.58
CA SER A 755 13.47 -6.81 5.36
C SER A 755 14.37 -6.43 4.19
N GLY A 756 14.55 -5.14 3.90
CA GLY A 756 15.27 -4.65 2.73
C GLY A 756 16.74 -5.05 2.68
N ALA A 757 17.43 -5.17 3.83
CA ALA A 757 18.81 -5.67 3.86
C ALA A 757 18.94 -7.12 3.35
N GLN A 758 17.86 -7.89 3.32
CA GLN A 758 17.86 -9.26 2.81
C GLN A 758 17.80 -9.32 1.26
N TYR A 759 17.53 -8.17 0.63
CA TYR A 759 17.54 -8.00 -0.82
C TYR A 759 18.85 -7.34 -1.25
N ASP A 760 19.50 -7.89 -2.27
CA ASP A 760 20.72 -7.32 -2.80
C ASP A 760 20.48 -6.10 -3.71
N TYR A 761 21.54 -5.61 -4.36
CA TYR A 761 21.50 -4.49 -5.30
C TYR A 761 20.75 -4.77 -6.62
N GLU A 762 20.29 -6.00 -6.85
CA GLU A 762 19.45 -6.41 -7.99
C GLU A 762 18.02 -6.72 -7.56
N GLY A 763 17.67 -6.49 -6.29
CA GLY A 763 16.35 -6.79 -5.72
C GLY A 763 16.14 -8.28 -5.41
N ARG A 764 17.21 -9.09 -5.38
CA ARG A 764 17.13 -10.53 -5.09
C ARG A 764 17.31 -10.83 -3.62
N TYR A 765 16.44 -11.69 -3.10
CA TYR A 765 16.58 -12.29 -1.79
C TYR A 765 17.77 -13.26 -1.76
N ARG A 766 18.86 -12.85 -1.12
CA ARG A 766 20.06 -13.68 -0.87
C ARG A 766 20.91 -13.08 0.24
N GLN A 767 21.76 -13.86 0.90
CA GLN A 767 22.74 -13.29 1.81
C GLN A 767 23.90 -12.67 1.02
N TRP A 768 24.07 -11.34 1.11
CA TRP A 768 25.11 -10.58 0.41
C TRP A 768 26.02 -9.77 1.34
N TRP A 769 25.80 -9.87 2.65
CA TRP A 769 26.73 -9.40 3.69
C TRP A 769 27.49 -10.57 4.32
N THR A 770 28.65 -10.28 4.90
CA THR A 770 29.36 -11.24 5.73
C THR A 770 28.55 -11.57 6.98
N ASN A 771 28.74 -12.77 7.54
CA ASN A 771 28.06 -13.17 8.78
C ASN A 771 28.30 -12.17 9.92
N SER A 772 29.52 -11.64 10.05
CA SER A 772 29.83 -10.64 11.09
C SER A 772 29.02 -9.35 10.94
N THR A 773 28.81 -8.88 9.70
CA THR A 773 27.98 -7.70 9.46
C THR A 773 26.50 -8.00 9.71
N VAL A 774 26.01 -9.18 9.32
CA VAL A 774 24.63 -9.60 9.60
C VAL A 774 24.37 -9.68 11.10
N ASP A 775 25.28 -10.28 11.87
CA ASP A 775 25.14 -10.38 13.33
C ASP A 775 25.20 -9.00 14.00
N ALA A 776 26.11 -8.14 13.56
CA ALA A 776 26.24 -6.77 14.06
C ALA A 776 25.02 -5.89 13.71
N PHE A 777 24.40 -6.10 12.54
CA PHE A 777 23.15 -5.47 12.14
C PHE A 777 22.01 -5.91 13.06
N ARG A 778 21.83 -7.23 13.24
CA ARG A 778 20.78 -7.81 14.11
C ARG A 778 20.87 -7.31 15.54
N GLU A 779 22.08 -7.22 16.10
CA GLU A 779 22.31 -6.67 17.44
C GLU A 779 21.73 -5.24 17.59
N ARG A 780 21.99 -4.38 16.60
CA ARG A 780 21.57 -2.97 16.59
C ARG A 780 20.08 -2.81 16.30
N ALA A 781 19.55 -3.56 15.34
CA ALA A 781 18.12 -3.63 15.08
C ALA A 781 17.36 -4.11 16.34
N GLN A 782 17.91 -5.08 17.07
CA GLN A 782 17.31 -5.55 18.32
C GLN A 782 17.37 -4.51 19.45
N CYS A 783 18.36 -3.62 19.47
CA CYS A 783 18.37 -2.47 20.38
C CYS A 783 17.13 -1.60 20.14
N ILE A 784 16.87 -1.24 18.87
CA ILE A 784 15.71 -0.43 18.47
C ILE A 784 14.41 -1.15 18.84
N ALA A 785 14.25 -2.43 18.48
CA ALA A 785 13.06 -3.19 18.84
C ALA A 785 12.83 -3.25 20.36
N LYS A 786 13.89 -3.44 21.16
CA LYS A 786 13.79 -3.45 22.63
C LYS A 786 13.34 -2.10 23.16
N GLN A 787 13.93 -1.00 22.68
CA GLN A 787 13.50 0.35 23.05
C GLN A 787 12.00 0.56 22.75
N TYR A 788 11.56 0.23 21.53
CA TYR A 788 10.17 0.45 21.14
C TYR A 788 9.20 -0.47 21.88
N SER A 789 9.65 -1.63 22.37
CA SER A 789 8.84 -2.53 23.21
C SER A 789 8.58 -1.99 24.62
N GLU A 790 9.31 -0.96 25.07
CA GLU A 790 9.05 -0.29 26.35
C GLU A 790 7.89 0.72 26.27
N TYR A 791 7.52 1.14 25.05
CA TYR A 791 6.45 2.09 24.80
C TYR A 791 5.07 1.43 24.88
N TYR A 792 4.06 2.20 25.28
CA TYR A 792 2.69 1.71 25.42
C TYR A 792 1.65 2.80 25.17
N VAL A 793 0.50 2.41 24.68
CA VAL A 793 -0.71 3.26 24.66
C VAL A 793 -1.68 2.79 25.73
N LEU A 794 -2.65 3.63 26.07
CA LEU A 794 -3.74 3.24 26.96
C LEU A 794 -4.96 2.84 26.12
N ASP A 795 -5.60 1.72 26.47
CA ASP A 795 -6.91 1.36 25.94
C ASP A 795 -8.03 2.23 26.54
N ALA A 796 -9.29 1.95 26.20
CA ALA A 796 -10.43 2.73 26.68
C ALA A 796 -10.67 2.56 28.19
N GLU A 797 -10.23 1.44 28.77
CA GLU A 797 -10.33 1.06 30.17
C GLU A 797 -9.12 1.54 31.00
N GLY A 798 -8.08 2.06 30.35
CA GLY A 798 -6.86 2.57 30.98
C GLY A 798 -5.75 1.53 31.19
N HIS A 799 -5.85 0.34 30.61
CA HIS A 799 -4.77 -0.65 30.62
C HIS A 799 -3.70 -0.31 29.59
N LYS A 800 -2.47 -0.80 29.84
CA LYS A 800 -1.34 -0.61 28.94
C LYS A 800 -1.36 -1.64 27.82
N VAL A 801 -1.34 -1.17 26.58
CA VAL A 801 -1.10 -1.97 25.39
C VAL A 801 0.29 -1.61 24.86
N TYR A 802 1.24 -2.52 25.02
CA TYR A 802 2.64 -2.28 24.65
C TYR A 802 2.83 -2.34 23.13
N VAL A 803 3.67 -1.45 22.61
CA VAL A 803 4.07 -1.43 21.20
C VAL A 803 4.82 -2.72 20.90
N LYS A 804 4.46 -3.41 19.81
CA LYS A 804 5.19 -4.58 19.31
C LYS A 804 6.48 -4.11 18.66
N GLY A 805 7.56 -4.01 19.44
CA GLY A 805 8.84 -3.48 18.96
C GLY A 805 9.48 -4.26 17.81
N ASN A 806 9.22 -5.57 17.71
CA ASN A 806 9.65 -6.37 16.56
C ASN A 806 8.84 -6.04 15.30
N ASN A 807 7.51 -5.86 15.41
CA ASN A 807 6.65 -5.45 14.29
C ASN A 807 7.04 -4.07 13.77
N THR A 808 7.35 -3.15 14.69
CA THR A 808 7.67 -1.76 14.36
C THR A 808 9.13 -1.51 13.99
N ASN A 809 9.94 -2.56 13.96
CA ASN A 809 11.39 -2.42 13.85
C ASN A 809 11.84 -1.86 12.48
N GLY A 810 11.24 -2.34 11.38
CA GLY A 810 11.55 -1.82 10.03
C GLY A 810 11.30 -0.31 9.94
N GLU A 811 10.11 0.12 10.37
CA GLU A 811 9.71 1.53 10.39
C GLU A 811 10.55 2.40 11.33
N ALA A 812 10.90 1.89 12.51
CA ALA A 812 11.76 2.59 13.45
C ALA A 812 13.21 2.72 12.93
N ILE A 813 13.71 1.72 12.19
CA ILE A 813 14.97 1.82 11.45
C ILE A 813 14.84 2.86 10.33
N GLY A 814 13.73 2.87 9.61
CA GLY A 814 13.38 3.91 8.63
C GLY A 814 13.51 5.30 9.24
N ASP A 815 12.81 5.55 10.36
CA ASP A 815 12.81 6.86 11.05
C ASP A 815 14.19 7.31 11.51
N SER A 816 15.07 6.36 11.86
CA SER A 816 16.47 6.67 12.21
C SER A 816 17.26 7.33 11.07
N GLY A 817 16.76 7.23 9.83
CA GLY A 817 17.24 7.94 8.64
C GLY A 817 17.26 9.47 8.79
N LEU A 818 16.57 10.04 9.79
CA LEU A 818 16.68 11.46 10.14
C LEU A 818 18.13 11.94 10.31
N ARG A 819 19.03 11.07 10.80
CA ARG A 819 20.47 11.37 10.90
C ARG A 819 21.11 11.59 9.53
N ILE A 820 20.75 10.78 8.55
CA ILE A 820 21.23 10.90 7.16
C ILE A 820 20.71 12.19 6.54
N ALA A 821 19.44 12.53 6.75
CA ALA A 821 18.85 13.78 6.29
C ALA A 821 19.56 15.01 6.87
N TYR A 822 19.91 14.98 8.16
CA TYR A 822 20.69 16.02 8.82
C TYR A 822 22.10 16.14 8.23
N GLU A 823 22.80 15.02 8.00
CA GLU A 823 24.13 15.02 7.38
C GLU A 823 24.12 15.53 5.93
N ALA A 824 23.08 15.18 5.16
CA ALA A 824 22.85 15.67 3.81
C ALA A 824 22.63 17.18 3.79
N TRP A 825 21.80 17.69 4.72
CA TRP A 825 21.61 19.12 4.90
C TRP A 825 22.92 19.85 5.22
N GLN A 826 23.67 19.38 6.21
CA GLN A 826 24.96 19.98 6.59
C GLN A 826 25.97 19.96 5.43
N ALA A 827 25.95 18.92 4.59
CA ALA A 827 26.77 18.85 3.38
C ALA A 827 26.32 19.87 2.32
N SER A 828 25.02 20.06 2.12
CA SER A 828 24.47 21.03 1.16
C SER A 828 24.89 22.47 1.49
N ILE A 829 24.86 22.86 2.77
CA ILE A 829 25.32 24.19 3.21
C ILE A 829 26.81 24.39 2.89
N LYS A 830 27.65 23.37 3.11
CA LYS A 830 29.08 23.42 2.78
C LYS A 830 29.35 23.54 1.28
N GLN A 831 28.41 23.08 0.44
CA GLN A 831 28.49 23.16 -1.01
C GLN A 831 27.97 24.51 -1.57
N GLY A 832 27.49 25.40 -0.69
CA GLY A 832 27.12 26.77 -1.05
C GLY A 832 25.63 27.06 -1.01
N ASP A 833 24.79 26.14 -0.52
CA ASP A 833 23.38 26.43 -0.26
C ASP A 833 23.27 27.61 0.72
N LYS A 834 22.54 28.64 0.30
CA LYS A 834 22.33 29.83 1.13
C LYS A 834 21.26 29.55 2.16
N GLU A 835 21.61 29.73 3.44
CA GLU A 835 20.62 29.66 4.50
C GLU A 835 19.75 30.91 4.54
N ILE A 836 18.44 30.69 4.63
CA ILE A 836 17.45 31.74 4.77
C ILE A 836 16.95 31.70 6.22
N THR A 837 17.09 32.81 6.94
CA THR A 837 16.52 32.95 8.29
C THR A 837 15.04 33.34 8.19
N LEU A 838 14.19 32.63 8.92
CA LEU A 838 12.77 32.93 9.01
C LEU A 838 12.48 34.02 10.07
N PRO A 839 11.58 34.97 9.80
CA PRO A 839 11.30 36.08 10.73
C PRO A 839 10.48 35.61 11.93
N GLY A 840 10.76 36.17 13.11
CA GLY A 840 9.92 36.01 14.31
C GLY A 840 10.02 34.65 15.01
N LEU A 841 10.95 33.77 14.62
CA LEU A 841 11.19 32.48 15.27
C LEU A 841 12.40 32.58 16.21
N PRO A 842 12.26 32.27 17.52
CA PRO A 842 13.37 32.26 18.47
C PRO A 842 14.17 30.93 18.40
N TYR A 843 14.38 30.39 17.19
CA TYR A 843 15.00 29.09 16.97
C TYR A 843 16.11 29.18 15.93
N THR A 844 17.18 28.43 16.15
CA THR A 844 18.26 28.25 15.17
C THR A 844 17.81 27.37 13.99
N SER A 845 18.53 27.40 12.87
CA SER A 845 18.29 26.49 11.74
C SER A 845 18.32 25.01 12.17
N GLU A 846 19.20 24.63 13.10
CA GLU A 846 19.29 23.26 13.61
C GLU A 846 18.07 22.90 14.47
N GLN A 847 17.58 23.81 15.32
CA GLN A 847 16.34 23.58 16.07
C GLN A 847 15.14 23.47 15.12
N LEU A 848 15.08 24.33 14.09
CA LEU A 848 14.02 24.31 13.09
C LEU A 848 14.02 23.04 12.23
N PHE A 849 15.17 22.42 11.99
CA PHE A 849 15.25 21.09 11.37
C PHE A 849 14.48 20.04 12.20
N PHE A 850 14.73 19.95 13.51
CA PHE A 850 14.06 18.98 14.38
C PHE A 850 12.59 19.31 14.61
N ILE A 851 12.24 20.60 14.69
CA ILE A 851 10.85 21.05 14.74
C ILE A 851 10.11 20.64 13.46
N ALA A 852 10.73 20.78 12.28
CA ALA A 852 10.13 20.35 11.02
C ALA A 852 9.81 18.85 11.02
N PHE A 853 10.75 18.03 11.50
CA PHE A 853 10.55 16.58 11.68
C PHE A 853 9.39 16.28 12.63
N GLY A 854 9.32 16.91 13.81
CA GLY A 854 8.23 16.65 14.75
C GLY A 854 6.85 17.02 14.20
N ARG A 855 6.76 18.16 13.51
CA ARG A 855 5.49 18.72 13.01
C ARG A 855 4.79 17.86 11.96
N ILE A 856 5.53 17.12 11.13
CA ILE A 856 4.90 16.25 10.12
C ILE A 856 4.15 15.07 10.75
N TRP A 857 4.45 14.74 12.01
CA TRP A 857 3.83 13.64 12.75
C TRP A 857 2.62 14.07 13.60
N ALA A 858 2.23 15.34 13.61
CA ALA A 858 1.12 15.82 14.42
C ALA A 858 -0.18 15.05 14.10
N ALA A 859 -0.78 14.42 15.10
CA ALA A 859 -2.07 13.74 14.99
C ALA A 859 -2.79 13.61 16.33
N ASN A 860 -4.10 13.87 16.31
CA ASN A 860 -5.03 13.45 17.35
C ASN A 860 -5.60 12.08 17.00
N VAL A 861 -5.61 11.15 17.96
CA VAL A 861 -6.00 9.75 17.73
C VAL A 861 -6.90 9.29 18.89
N ALA A 862 -8.01 8.62 18.57
CA ALA A 862 -8.86 7.99 19.56
C ALA A 862 -8.14 6.78 20.22
N PRO A 863 -8.38 6.49 21.51
CA PRO A 863 -7.74 5.36 22.19
C PRO A 863 -7.91 4.02 21.45
N ALA A 864 -9.13 3.70 20.97
CA ALA A 864 -9.38 2.48 20.20
C ALA A 864 -8.58 2.43 18.89
N SER A 865 -8.39 3.57 18.21
CA SER A 865 -7.55 3.66 17.01
C SER A 865 -6.06 3.51 17.32
N LEU A 866 -5.59 3.98 18.49
CA LEU A 866 -4.21 3.72 18.94
C LEU A 866 -3.98 2.24 19.24
N VAL A 867 -4.93 1.58 19.90
CA VAL A 867 -4.86 0.13 20.16
C VAL A 867 -4.87 -0.66 18.85
N ALA A 868 -5.75 -0.30 17.91
CA ALA A 868 -5.79 -0.91 16.59
C ALA A 868 -4.46 -0.75 15.84
N GLN A 869 -3.86 0.44 15.90
CA GLN A 869 -2.54 0.72 15.33
C GLN A 869 -1.48 -0.20 15.96
N VAL A 870 -1.40 -0.28 17.29
CA VAL A 870 -0.38 -1.11 17.97
C VAL A 870 -0.51 -2.60 17.65
N ARG A 871 -1.71 -3.10 17.37
CA ARG A 871 -1.95 -4.53 17.09
C ARG A 871 -1.53 -4.95 15.68
N SER A 872 -1.67 -4.07 14.69
CA SER A 872 -1.65 -4.44 13.27
C SER A 872 -0.76 -3.57 12.38
N ASP A 873 -0.53 -2.29 12.74
CA ASP A 873 0.25 -1.36 11.93
C ASP A 873 1.75 -1.60 12.19
N PRO A 874 2.59 -1.76 11.15
CA PRO A 874 4.04 -1.79 11.31
C PRO A 874 4.60 -0.45 11.80
N HIS A 875 3.85 0.65 11.74
CA HIS A 875 4.31 1.94 12.25
C HIS A 875 3.97 2.10 13.73
N ALA A 876 4.97 2.48 14.52
CA ALA A 876 4.73 2.95 15.89
C ALA A 876 3.79 4.17 15.91
N PRO A 877 3.03 4.39 17.00
CA PRO A 877 2.27 5.62 17.18
C PRO A 877 3.14 6.87 16.95
N ASN A 878 2.57 7.89 16.30
CA ASN A 878 3.30 9.08 15.83
C ASN A 878 4.19 9.74 16.92
N LEU A 879 3.73 9.76 18.17
CA LEU A 879 4.51 10.32 19.28
C LEU A 879 5.81 9.56 19.55
N TYR A 880 5.81 8.23 19.36
CA TYR A 880 6.98 7.37 19.52
C TYR A 880 7.88 7.37 18.28
N ARG A 881 7.34 7.69 17.10
CA ARG A 881 8.17 8.00 15.91
C ARG A 881 9.00 9.26 16.15
N VAL A 882 8.43 10.28 16.79
CA VAL A 882 9.17 11.50 17.16
C VAL A 882 10.12 11.24 18.33
N GLU A 883 9.60 10.78 19.46
CA GLU A 883 10.38 10.58 20.68
C GLU A 883 11.49 9.54 20.49
N GLY A 884 11.16 8.37 19.95
CA GLY A 884 12.10 7.25 19.82
C GLY A 884 13.27 7.58 18.90
N THR A 885 13.01 8.31 17.82
CA THR A 885 14.03 8.77 16.87
C THR A 885 14.93 9.85 17.48
N LEU A 886 14.35 10.91 18.04
CA LEU A 886 15.11 12.02 18.60
C LEU A 886 15.92 11.62 19.83
N ARG A 887 15.43 10.66 20.62
CA ARG A 887 16.14 10.10 21.79
C ARG A 887 17.47 9.45 21.39
N ASN A 888 17.52 8.83 20.22
CA ASN A 888 18.70 8.17 19.66
C ASN A 888 19.62 9.09 18.86
N PHE A 889 19.17 10.31 18.54
CA PHE A 889 19.97 11.25 17.77
C PHE A 889 20.67 12.27 18.67
N GLU A 890 21.95 12.07 18.93
CA GLU A 890 22.73 12.91 19.85
C GLU A 890 22.68 14.41 19.59
N LYS A 891 22.60 14.78 18.31
CA LYS A 891 22.58 16.17 17.88
C LYS A 891 21.31 16.88 18.35
N PHE A 892 20.20 16.17 18.52
CA PHE A 892 18.99 16.72 19.12
C PHE A 892 19.27 17.23 20.54
N ALA A 893 19.84 16.37 21.39
CA ALA A 893 20.16 16.70 22.78
C ALA A 893 21.20 17.84 22.88
N GLU A 894 22.15 17.91 21.96
CA GLU A 894 23.12 19.02 21.88
C GLU A 894 22.42 20.36 21.57
N VAL A 895 21.60 20.37 20.53
CA VAL A 895 20.94 21.58 19.99
C VAL A 895 19.87 22.13 20.93
N PHE A 896 19.17 21.27 21.66
CA PHE A 896 18.20 21.65 22.70
C PHE A 896 18.80 21.68 24.11
N GLN A 897 20.10 21.44 24.25
CA GLN A 897 20.83 21.47 25.53
C GLN A 897 20.24 20.56 26.61
N CYS A 898 19.75 19.39 26.22
CA CYS A 898 19.14 18.42 27.13
C CYS A 898 20.16 17.88 28.12
N LYS A 899 19.80 17.84 29.41
CA LYS A 899 20.68 17.35 30.48
C LYS A 899 21.02 15.89 30.28
N LYS A 900 22.30 15.51 30.43
CA LYS A 900 22.72 14.10 30.37
C LYS A 900 21.95 13.25 31.38
N GLY A 901 21.38 12.13 30.93
CA GLY A 901 20.52 11.25 31.73
C GLY A 901 19.03 11.64 31.73
N SER A 902 18.64 12.74 31.09
CA SER A 902 17.22 13.04 30.83
C SER A 902 16.62 12.08 29.81
N LYS A 903 15.29 12.10 29.69
CA LYS A 903 14.53 11.25 28.77
C LYS A 903 15.03 11.37 27.32
N MET A 904 15.33 12.59 26.87
CA MET A 904 15.82 12.85 25.50
C MET A 904 17.36 12.91 25.38
N ASN A 905 18.11 12.69 26.47
CA ASN A 905 19.57 12.54 26.42
C ASN A 905 20.03 11.35 27.28
N PRO A 906 19.59 10.12 26.95
CA PRO A 906 19.95 8.94 27.71
C PRO A 906 21.45 8.63 27.58
N THR A 907 22.00 7.91 28.56
CA THR A 907 23.40 7.47 28.53
C THR A 907 23.65 6.35 27.53
N GLN A 908 22.61 5.60 27.17
CA GLN A 908 22.61 4.55 26.16
C GLN A 908 21.65 4.92 25.03
N ARG A 909 22.09 4.75 23.79
CA ARG A 909 21.33 5.02 22.58
C ARG A 909 21.45 3.83 21.63
N CYS A 910 20.40 3.60 20.85
CA CYS A 910 20.48 2.69 19.72
C CYS A 910 20.97 3.47 18.49
N GLU A 911 22.00 2.95 17.82
CA GLU A 911 22.54 3.53 16.60
C GLU A 911 22.79 2.42 15.57
N LEU A 912 22.20 2.59 14.39
CA LEU A 912 22.31 1.67 13.27
C LEU A 912 22.99 2.36 12.09
N TRP A 913 22.28 3.29 11.44
CA TRP A 913 22.72 3.95 10.21
C TRP A 913 23.64 5.12 10.36
#